data_AF-A0A6G4TVQ5-F1
#
_entry.id   AF-A0A6G4TVQ5-F1
#
_cell.length_a   1.000
_cell.length_b   1.000
_cell.length_c   1.000
_cell.angle_alpha   90.00
_cell.angle_beta   90.00
_cell.angle_gamma   90.00
#
_symmetry.space_group_name_H-M   'P 1'
#
loop_
_entity.id
_entity.type
_entity.pdbx_description
1 polymer ?
#
loop_
_entity_poly.entity_id
_entity_poly.type
_entity_poly.pdbx_seq_one_letter_code
_entity_poly.pdbx_strand_id
1 'polypeptide(L)'
;MDGFAQPMQSDRSPDVSAGLPAELTRFIGREAELAEVSAALGQERLVTLMGAGGVGKTRLALSTARRVAEHCPDGVYFVELSELRDPELLANAVAAAVQLPEQSERSTRSLLETLIAYFGRKRLLIVLDTCEHLVDACAVFVQSVLRYCPQVRVLTTSRQPLDAPGESVLQVMPLPVIDPDEETLSGAEPSDAMLLFAERAAAVVRGFGLTDANREPVARLCHRLDGIPLAIELAAVRLRALSLEQLLARLDDRFRLLSGGSRSVLPRHQTLRTAIDWSHGLCSEQEQLLWIRLSVFAGEFELTAAEEVCAGPRLPADEILECLIGLVDKAIVLRLDDEGDGSDARYRMLDTIREYGRERLAESGAELEYRTRHRDHCLALAEEFDARWLTGDQVAWMRAAWHERASLRSALEFCRTEPGAAGTGLRLVSALWGMWLCTGRHDEGLYWLERLLAQCPGPHPDRATALRVAGHLSLMSGAHARGLELTQQARDAADEGGGRLDAAYVIFNQGLAHTLTGELDWALDQLKDARERFATLGERGGEAWMLGTMCGSYLCAGEYDKALATFDETQPILEPLGERWVQGWVGWIRGAALWGLGRHDEAAAVLRSAVAMCMEIDHAQGIAFSIDTFGWIAAAEGRFERAVPLLAAADRLWERFHDPRLGIPAMHQAHDEAVAAARTALGTRRYEKLYAAGAALPLQAAVDRAVSAPHAAATKERAGRTRGGWAMLTVREREIAALIAEGLSNRRIAERLTISKRTVDSHVEHVRGKLGYASRAQIATLATSHQSSSGTS
;
A
#
# COMPACT_ATOMS: atom_id res chain seq x y z
N MET A 1 -10.37 -28.04 19.45
CA MET A 1 -10.67 -27.53 18.10
C MET A 1 -10.70 -26.01 18.21
N ASP A 2 -9.64 -25.29 18.57
CA ASP A 2 -8.20 -25.33 18.26
C ASP A 2 -7.87 -25.23 16.78
N GLY A 3 -7.52 -24.00 16.37
CA GLY A 3 -6.92 -23.65 15.10
C GLY A 3 -7.53 -22.37 14.53
N PHE A 4 -7.01 -21.21 14.95
CA PHE A 4 -6.86 -19.94 14.21
C PHE A 4 -6.62 -18.79 15.20
N ALA A 5 -5.48 -18.85 15.87
CA ALA A 5 -4.86 -17.73 16.54
C ALA A 5 -3.37 -18.08 16.69
N GLN A 6 -2.55 -17.75 15.69
CA GLN A 6 -1.12 -17.63 15.91
C GLN A 6 -0.79 -16.16 16.18
N PRO A 7 -0.07 -15.86 17.27
CA PRO A 7 0.35 -14.50 17.60
C PRO A 7 1.54 -14.12 16.71
N MET A 8 1.40 -13.03 15.94
CA MET A 8 2.55 -12.33 15.36
C MET A 8 3.48 -11.94 16.51
N GLN A 9 4.68 -12.52 16.52
CA GLN A 9 5.68 -12.29 17.56
C GLN A 9 6.13 -10.83 17.57
N SER A 10 5.85 -10.16 18.68
CA SER A 10 6.28 -8.82 19.01
C SER A 10 7.74 -8.81 19.47
N ASP A 11 8.69 -8.67 18.53
CA ASP A 11 10.03 -8.06 18.80
C ASP A 11 10.84 -7.79 17.51
N ARG A 12 10.30 -6.99 16.58
CA ARG A 12 11.09 -6.44 15.46
C ARG A 12 11.01 -4.92 15.48
N SER A 13 12.16 -4.27 15.52
CA SER A 13 12.35 -2.87 15.10
C SER A 13 11.60 -2.62 13.79
N PRO A 14 11.04 -1.40 13.57
CA PRO A 14 10.25 -1.12 12.37
C PRO A 14 11.04 -1.51 11.12
N ASP A 15 10.49 -2.44 10.34
CA ASP A 15 11.14 -2.93 9.15
C ASP A 15 11.13 -1.81 8.10
N VAL A 16 12.28 -1.15 7.95
CA VAL A 16 12.49 -0.03 7.03
C VAL A 16 12.31 -0.47 5.56
N SER A 17 12.23 -1.79 5.30
CA SER A 17 12.01 -2.39 3.98
C SER A 17 10.56 -2.83 3.70
N ALA A 18 9.62 -2.62 4.63
CA ALA A 18 8.22 -3.05 4.49
C ALA A 18 7.46 -2.48 3.26
N GLY A 19 8.01 -1.44 2.60
CA GLY A 19 7.45 -0.85 1.38
C GLY A 19 8.01 -1.41 0.06
N LEU A 20 8.87 -2.43 0.08
CA LEU A 20 9.50 -3.01 -1.12
C LEU A 20 8.90 -4.39 -1.46
N PRO A 21 8.62 -4.69 -2.75
CA PRO A 21 8.14 -6.01 -3.16
C PRO A 21 9.12 -7.13 -2.80
N ALA A 22 8.64 -8.35 -2.51
CA ALA A 22 9.49 -9.53 -2.31
C ALA A 22 10.10 -10.02 -3.64
N GLU A 23 11.35 -10.50 -3.62
CA GLU A 23 11.98 -11.11 -4.79
C GLU A 23 11.72 -12.62 -4.84
N LEU A 24 11.01 -13.07 -5.89
CA LEU A 24 10.67 -14.50 -6.11
C LEU A 24 11.81 -15.31 -6.74
N THR A 25 12.81 -14.64 -7.30
CA THR A 25 13.95 -15.28 -7.95
C THR A 25 15.24 -14.58 -7.58
N ARG A 26 16.34 -15.32 -7.56
CA ARG A 26 17.64 -14.79 -7.13
C ARG A 26 18.11 -13.67 -8.07
N PHE A 27 18.56 -12.55 -7.50
CA PHE A 27 19.31 -11.54 -8.22
C PHE A 27 20.74 -12.07 -8.52
N ILE A 28 21.08 -12.20 -9.80
CA ILE A 28 22.36 -12.78 -10.25
C ILE A 28 23.25 -11.67 -10.81
N GLY A 29 24.51 -11.66 -10.33
CA GLY A 29 25.53 -10.75 -10.81
C GLY A 29 25.33 -9.30 -10.33
N ARG A 30 26.00 -8.38 -11.02
CA ARG A 30 25.88 -6.93 -10.83
C ARG A 30 26.31 -6.35 -9.48
N GLU A 31 27.28 -6.98 -8.82
CA GLU A 31 27.83 -6.46 -7.56
C GLU A 31 28.53 -5.11 -7.74
N ALA A 32 29.21 -4.93 -8.87
CA ALA A 32 29.84 -3.66 -9.24
C ALA A 32 28.78 -2.57 -9.47
N GLU A 33 27.75 -2.84 -10.27
CA GLU A 33 26.67 -1.85 -10.50
C GLU A 33 25.92 -1.55 -9.21
N LEU A 34 25.61 -2.54 -8.36
CA LEU A 34 24.98 -2.28 -7.06
C LEU A 34 25.83 -1.36 -6.17
N ALA A 35 27.16 -1.57 -6.15
CA ALA A 35 28.08 -0.72 -5.43
C ALA A 35 28.14 0.70 -6.03
N GLU A 36 28.14 0.81 -7.36
CA GLU A 36 28.13 2.09 -8.08
C GLU A 36 26.84 2.89 -7.80
N VAL A 37 25.67 2.26 -7.91
CA VAL A 37 24.39 2.94 -7.63
C VAL A 37 24.30 3.32 -6.15
N SER A 38 24.75 2.46 -5.23
CA SER A 38 24.78 2.78 -3.80
C SER A 38 25.71 3.95 -3.49
N ALA A 39 26.89 4.00 -4.14
CA ALA A 39 27.83 5.10 -4.00
C ALA A 39 27.29 6.41 -4.60
N ALA A 40 26.68 6.34 -5.78
CA ALA A 40 26.04 7.48 -6.43
C ALA A 40 24.90 8.02 -5.57
N LEU A 41 24.02 7.18 -5.04
CA LEU A 41 22.99 7.59 -4.07
C LEU A 41 23.62 8.18 -2.81
N GLY A 42 24.82 7.73 -2.43
CA GLY A 42 25.62 8.29 -1.34
C GLY A 42 26.01 9.75 -1.54
N GLN A 43 26.34 10.14 -2.76
CA GLN A 43 26.85 11.48 -3.11
C GLN A 43 25.78 12.41 -3.67
N GLU A 44 24.88 11.86 -4.49
CA GLU A 44 23.85 12.58 -5.23
C GLU A 44 22.46 12.29 -4.66
N ARG A 45 21.52 13.22 -4.87
CA ARG A 45 20.14 13.05 -4.40
C ARG A 45 19.16 12.59 -5.46
N LEU A 46 19.55 12.68 -6.73
CA LEU A 46 18.80 12.13 -7.85
C LEU A 46 19.73 11.20 -8.64
N VAL A 47 19.40 9.93 -8.65
CA VAL A 47 20.07 8.94 -9.49
C VAL A 47 19.05 8.33 -10.43
N THR A 48 19.35 8.36 -11.72
CA THR A 48 18.51 7.75 -12.76
C THR A 48 19.21 6.55 -13.35
N LEU A 49 18.63 5.37 -13.18
CA LEU A 49 19.04 4.15 -13.88
C LEU A 49 18.47 4.21 -15.29
N MET A 50 19.34 4.47 -16.26
CA MET A 50 18.96 4.59 -17.67
C MET A 50 19.40 3.35 -18.44
N GLY A 51 18.50 2.79 -19.25
CA GLY A 51 18.85 1.61 -20.05
C GLY A 51 17.67 1.05 -20.83
N ALA A 52 17.98 0.14 -21.75
CA ALA A 52 16.98 -0.50 -22.60
C ALA A 52 15.92 -1.28 -21.78
N GLY A 53 14.78 -1.57 -22.42
CA GLY A 53 13.80 -2.50 -21.85
C GLY A 53 14.43 -3.85 -21.52
N GLY A 54 13.95 -4.54 -20.48
CA GLY A 54 14.43 -5.89 -20.15
C GLY A 54 15.86 -5.99 -19.62
N VAL A 55 16.59 -4.87 -19.46
CA VAL A 55 17.97 -4.84 -18.93
C VAL A 55 18.04 -5.01 -17.40
N GLY A 56 16.91 -5.08 -16.70
CA GLY A 56 16.85 -5.32 -15.25
C GLY A 56 16.98 -4.07 -14.37
N LYS A 57 16.58 -2.88 -14.86
CA LYS A 57 16.63 -1.62 -14.09
C LYS A 57 15.83 -1.69 -12.79
N THR A 58 14.57 -2.15 -12.86
CA THR A 58 13.70 -2.31 -11.69
C THR A 58 14.30 -3.23 -10.64
N ARG A 59 14.82 -4.41 -11.04
CA ARG A 59 15.48 -5.33 -10.10
C ARG A 59 16.73 -4.70 -9.46
N LEU A 60 17.55 -3.99 -10.25
CA LEU A 60 18.72 -3.28 -9.73
C LEU A 60 18.32 -2.16 -8.74
N ALA A 61 17.24 -1.42 -9.05
CA ALA A 61 16.72 -0.36 -8.18
C ALA A 61 16.22 -0.92 -6.85
N LEU A 62 15.39 -1.97 -6.87
CA LEU A 62 14.87 -2.63 -5.67
C LEU A 62 15.99 -3.25 -4.82
N SER A 63 16.93 -3.95 -5.45
CA SER A 63 18.09 -4.52 -4.75
C SER A 63 18.96 -3.43 -4.10
N THR A 64 19.16 -2.29 -4.79
CA THR A 64 19.86 -1.14 -4.22
C THR A 64 19.08 -0.53 -3.06
N ALA A 65 17.76 -0.34 -3.23
CA ALA A 65 16.87 0.23 -2.23
C ALA A 65 16.90 -0.57 -0.92
N ARG A 66 16.94 -1.92 -1.01
CA ARG A 66 17.13 -2.79 0.15
C ARG A 66 18.50 -2.60 0.82
N ARG A 67 19.59 -2.48 0.05
CA ARG A 67 20.95 -2.25 0.60
C ARG A 67 21.06 -0.92 1.35
N VAL A 68 20.37 0.12 0.89
CA VAL A 68 20.45 1.47 1.49
C VAL A 68 19.35 1.76 2.50
N ALA A 69 18.41 0.82 2.74
CA ALA A 69 17.27 1.00 3.63
C ALA A 69 17.70 1.41 5.05
N GLU A 70 18.76 0.80 5.60
CA GLU A 70 19.29 1.16 6.92
C GLU A 70 19.74 2.63 7.04
N HIS A 71 20.06 3.28 5.93
CA HIS A 71 20.47 4.69 5.88
C HIS A 71 19.29 5.66 5.74
N CYS A 72 18.07 5.15 5.59
CA CYS A 72 16.83 5.88 5.37
C CYS A 72 15.86 5.62 6.54
N PRO A 73 16.12 6.17 7.74
CA PRO A 73 15.32 5.86 8.94
C PRO A 73 13.84 6.27 8.83
N ASP A 74 13.51 7.18 7.91
CA ASP A 74 12.14 7.60 7.65
C ASP A 74 11.46 6.80 6.51
N GLY A 75 12.11 5.75 6.00
CA GLY A 75 11.51 4.77 5.09
C GLY A 75 12.08 4.74 3.67
N VAL A 76 11.75 3.67 2.96
CA VAL A 76 11.99 3.49 1.53
C VAL A 76 10.65 3.20 0.86
N TYR A 77 10.33 3.98 -0.17
CA TYR A 77 9.02 3.94 -0.82
C TYR A 77 9.18 3.62 -2.31
N PHE A 78 8.54 2.56 -2.76
CA PHE A 78 8.48 2.17 -4.17
C PHE A 78 7.20 2.67 -4.81
N VAL A 79 7.33 3.38 -5.93
CA VAL A 79 6.22 3.92 -6.72
C VAL A 79 6.33 3.37 -8.13
N GLU A 80 5.49 2.39 -8.44
CA GLU A 80 5.43 1.81 -9.77
C GLU A 80 4.57 2.68 -10.69
N LEU A 81 5.19 3.24 -11.73
CA LEU A 81 4.49 4.12 -12.67
C LEU A 81 4.03 3.41 -13.94
N SER A 82 4.40 2.15 -14.17
CA SER A 82 4.08 1.38 -15.38
C SER A 82 2.60 1.43 -15.80
N GLU A 83 1.70 1.57 -14.83
CA GLU A 83 0.25 1.54 -15.00
C GLU A 83 -0.37 2.96 -15.04
N LEU A 84 0.42 3.99 -14.74
CA LEU A 84 -0.03 5.37 -14.63
C LEU A 84 0.12 6.11 -15.97
N ARG A 85 -0.98 6.37 -16.67
CA ARG A 85 -0.93 7.08 -17.96
C ARG A 85 -1.07 8.58 -17.85
N ASP A 86 -1.72 9.07 -16.81
CA ASP A 86 -2.01 10.48 -16.62
C ASP A 86 -0.95 11.16 -15.74
N PRO A 87 -0.18 12.13 -16.27
CA PRO A 87 0.81 12.89 -15.52
C PRO A 87 0.29 13.56 -14.26
N GLU A 88 -0.97 14.01 -14.26
CA GLU A 88 -1.54 14.75 -13.13
C GLU A 88 -1.73 13.86 -11.89
N LEU A 89 -1.83 12.55 -12.09
CA LEU A 89 -1.99 11.56 -11.03
C LEU A 89 -0.65 11.11 -10.42
N LEU A 90 0.50 11.61 -10.88
CA LEU A 90 1.81 11.25 -10.34
C LEU A 90 1.93 11.56 -8.84
N ALA A 91 1.51 12.76 -8.44
CA ALA A 91 1.54 13.16 -7.04
C ALA A 91 0.63 12.26 -6.19
N ASN A 92 -0.54 11.86 -6.71
CA ASN A 92 -1.45 10.91 -6.05
C ASN A 92 -0.81 9.53 -5.89
N ALA A 93 -0.11 9.03 -6.91
CA ALA A 93 0.59 7.76 -6.84
C ALA A 93 1.70 7.76 -5.77
N VAL A 94 2.49 8.84 -5.69
CA VAL A 94 3.51 8.98 -4.65
C VAL A 94 2.87 9.14 -3.28
N ALA A 95 1.82 9.95 -3.14
CA ALA A 95 1.09 10.12 -1.88
C ALA A 95 0.54 8.79 -1.37
N ALA A 96 -0.08 8.00 -2.24
CA ALA A 96 -0.55 6.65 -1.90
C ALA A 96 0.58 5.74 -1.43
N ALA A 97 1.73 5.73 -2.12
CA ALA A 97 2.88 4.91 -1.75
C ALA A 97 3.48 5.27 -0.38
N VAL A 98 3.50 6.57 -0.05
CA VAL A 98 3.98 7.03 1.27
C VAL A 98 2.88 7.09 2.33
N GLN A 99 1.68 6.59 2.00
CA GLN A 99 0.47 6.58 2.84
C GLN A 99 0.08 7.97 3.34
N LEU A 100 0.37 8.97 2.52
CA LEU A 100 0.08 10.35 2.79
C LEU A 100 -1.41 10.65 2.56
N PRO A 101 -2.06 11.33 3.51
CA PRO A 101 -3.20 12.18 3.25
C PRO A 101 -3.47 12.78 1.86
N GLU A 102 -4.69 12.57 1.35
CA GLU A 102 -5.35 13.45 0.37
C GLU A 102 -5.74 14.79 1.04
N GLN A 103 -5.96 15.88 0.29
CA GLN A 103 -5.95 17.24 0.86
C GLN A 103 -7.14 18.10 0.44
N SER A 104 -7.72 18.80 1.43
CA SER A 104 -7.38 20.22 1.56
C SER A 104 -7.59 21.24 0.46
N GLU A 105 -8.79 21.50 -0.07
CA GLU A 105 -9.13 22.79 -0.73
C GLU A 105 -8.89 24.02 0.18
N ARG A 106 -8.90 23.87 1.52
CA ARG A 106 -8.46 24.94 2.46
C ARG A 106 -6.95 25.18 2.46
N SER A 107 -6.19 24.25 1.89
CA SER A 107 -4.80 24.48 1.52
C SER A 107 -4.83 25.06 0.11
N THR A 108 -4.37 26.30 -0.08
CA THR A 108 -4.04 26.81 -1.42
C THR A 108 -2.84 26.08 -2.05
N ARG A 109 -2.41 24.96 -1.47
CA ARG A 109 -1.20 24.23 -1.81
C ARG A 109 -1.55 23.06 -2.71
N SER A 110 -0.79 22.88 -3.78
CA SER A 110 -0.88 21.67 -4.60
C SER A 110 -0.52 20.40 -3.79
N LEU A 111 -0.99 19.21 -4.20
CA LEU A 111 -0.59 17.95 -3.55
C LEU A 111 0.93 17.76 -3.49
N LEU A 112 1.64 18.25 -4.51
CA LEU A 112 3.10 18.32 -4.54
C LEU A 112 3.68 19.13 -3.37
N GLU A 113 3.09 20.29 -3.05
CA GLU A 113 3.52 21.09 -1.90
C GLU A 113 3.24 20.40 -0.57
N THR A 114 2.18 19.60 -0.47
CA THR A 114 1.89 18.77 0.70
C THR A 114 2.91 17.65 0.85
N LEU A 115 3.22 16.95 -0.24
CA LEU A 115 4.31 15.95 -0.28
C LEU A 115 5.62 16.58 0.20
N ILE A 116 5.95 17.76 -0.31
CA ILE A 116 7.12 18.54 0.12
C ILE A 116 7.06 18.86 1.63
N ALA A 117 5.93 19.29 2.16
CA ALA A 117 5.78 19.60 3.57
C ALA A 117 5.93 18.34 4.46
N TYR A 118 5.36 17.22 4.04
CA TYR A 118 5.46 15.94 4.74
C TYR A 118 6.87 15.37 4.72
N PHE A 119 7.52 15.41 3.57
CA PHE A 119 8.91 15.00 3.45
C PHE A 119 9.80 15.90 4.30
N GLY A 120 9.64 17.23 4.21
CA GLY A 120 10.28 18.19 5.09
C GLY A 120 11.78 17.91 5.30
N ARG A 121 12.14 17.48 6.52
CA ARG A 121 13.52 17.12 6.91
C ARG A 121 13.74 15.61 7.09
N LYS A 122 12.82 14.77 6.65
CA LYS A 122 12.93 13.31 6.69
C LYS A 122 14.04 12.81 5.77
N ARG A 123 14.68 11.74 6.21
CA ARG A 123 15.68 10.94 5.49
C ARG A 123 15.03 9.69 4.93
N LEU A 124 14.52 9.81 3.72
CA LEU A 124 13.83 8.74 3.01
C LEU A 124 14.34 8.61 1.57
N LEU A 125 14.10 7.44 0.99
CA LEU A 125 14.35 7.16 -0.42
C LEU A 125 13.01 6.92 -1.14
N ILE A 126 12.80 7.62 -2.26
CA ILE A 126 11.69 7.37 -3.18
C ILE A 126 12.26 6.68 -4.41
N VAL A 127 11.72 5.51 -4.75
CA VAL A 127 12.03 4.80 -5.98
C VAL A 127 10.88 5.01 -6.97
N LEU A 128 11.12 5.76 -8.05
CA LEU A 128 10.16 5.96 -9.14
C LEU A 128 10.49 5.00 -10.28
N ASP A 129 9.69 3.97 -10.48
CA ASP A 129 9.94 2.93 -11.48
C ASP A 129 9.18 3.21 -12.78
N THR A 130 9.82 2.96 -13.92
CA THR A 130 9.25 3.06 -15.27
C THR A 130 8.83 4.49 -15.64
N CYS A 131 9.70 5.46 -15.43
CA CYS A 131 9.42 6.88 -15.68
C CYS A 131 9.34 7.24 -17.18
N GLU A 132 9.68 6.34 -18.12
CA GLU A 132 9.86 6.66 -19.54
C GLU A 132 8.65 7.31 -20.25
N HIS A 133 7.44 7.08 -19.77
CA HIS A 133 6.20 7.62 -20.35
C HIS A 133 5.68 8.86 -19.60
N LEU A 134 6.31 9.23 -18.47
CA LEU A 134 5.98 10.39 -17.63
C LEU A 134 7.22 11.23 -17.34
N VAL A 135 8.19 11.27 -18.27
CA VAL A 135 9.51 11.88 -18.04
C VAL A 135 9.41 13.33 -17.57
N ASP A 136 8.68 14.17 -18.29
CA ASP A 136 8.54 15.59 -17.95
C ASP A 136 7.87 15.78 -16.58
N ALA A 137 6.84 14.98 -16.29
CA ALA A 137 6.11 15.05 -15.02
C ALA A 137 7.00 14.60 -13.85
N CYS A 138 7.76 13.53 -14.03
CA CYS A 138 8.73 13.03 -13.05
C CYS A 138 9.83 14.06 -12.81
N ALA A 139 10.36 14.69 -13.86
CA ALA A 139 11.38 15.72 -13.75
C ALA A 139 10.91 16.91 -12.91
N VAL A 140 9.73 17.45 -13.21
CA VAL A 140 9.11 18.56 -12.47
C VAL A 140 8.84 18.19 -11.01
N PHE A 141 8.30 16.99 -10.78
CA PHE A 141 8.03 16.46 -9.45
C PHE A 141 9.31 16.36 -8.60
N VAL A 142 10.32 15.67 -9.13
CA VAL A 142 11.58 15.42 -8.44
C VAL A 142 12.34 16.72 -8.19
N GLN A 143 12.39 17.63 -9.17
CA GLN A 143 13.02 18.94 -9.01
C GLN A 143 12.39 19.70 -7.83
N SER A 144 11.06 19.67 -7.74
CA SER A 144 10.32 20.36 -6.67
C SER A 144 10.58 19.72 -5.31
N VAL A 145 10.48 18.38 -5.21
CA VAL A 145 10.76 17.63 -3.97
C VAL A 145 12.18 17.91 -3.49
N LEU A 146 13.18 17.75 -4.36
CA LEU A 146 14.58 17.91 -4.00
C LEU A 146 14.91 19.36 -3.62
N ARG A 147 14.29 20.36 -4.26
CA ARG A 147 14.53 21.78 -3.91
C ARG A 147 14.14 22.11 -2.46
N TYR A 148 13.06 21.53 -1.96
CA TYR A 148 12.50 21.87 -0.65
C TYR A 148 12.77 20.82 0.44
N CYS A 149 13.15 19.60 0.08
CA CYS A 149 13.38 18.49 0.99
C CYS A 149 14.86 18.07 0.95
N PRO A 150 15.74 18.67 1.78
CA PRO A 150 17.19 18.53 1.65
C PRO A 150 17.70 17.09 1.87
N GLN A 151 16.95 16.27 2.62
CA GLN A 151 17.36 14.93 3.04
C GLN A 151 16.65 13.80 2.29
N VAL A 152 15.77 14.14 1.34
CA VAL A 152 15.14 13.16 0.43
C VAL A 152 16.11 12.78 -0.67
N ARG A 153 16.13 11.49 -1.00
CA ARG A 153 16.80 10.94 -2.18
C ARG A 153 15.79 10.29 -3.10
N VAL A 154 16.04 10.36 -4.39
CA VAL A 154 15.21 9.77 -5.42
C VAL A 154 16.06 8.88 -6.32
N LEU A 155 15.63 7.63 -6.48
CA LEU A 155 16.16 6.69 -7.45
C LEU A 155 15.10 6.48 -8.51
N THR A 156 15.43 6.65 -9.78
CA THR A 156 14.47 6.49 -10.87
C THR A 156 14.92 5.41 -11.83
N THR A 157 13.98 4.74 -12.49
CA THR A 157 14.28 3.88 -13.65
C THR A 157 13.59 4.43 -14.88
N SER A 158 14.32 4.51 -16.00
CA SER A 158 13.79 5.06 -17.25
C SER A 158 14.58 4.54 -18.47
N ARG A 159 14.02 4.71 -19.67
CA ARG A 159 14.73 4.47 -20.94
C ARG A 159 15.53 5.69 -21.41
N GLN A 160 15.23 6.86 -20.87
CA GLN A 160 15.88 8.13 -21.18
C GLN A 160 16.10 8.94 -19.90
N PRO A 161 17.05 9.90 -19.86
CA PRO A 161 17.22 10.80 -18.72
C PRO A 161 15.92 11.54 -18.38
N LEU A 162 15.79 11.98 -17.13
CA LEU A 162 14.74 12.92 -16.74
C LEU A 162 15.06 14.36 -17.16
N ASP A 163 16.34 14.66 -17.44
CA ASP A 163 16.87 15.99 -17.70
C ASP A 163 16.57 16.98 -16.54
N ALA A 164 16.56 16.45 -15.31
CA ALA A 164 16.30 17.22 -14.10
C ALA A 164 17.60 17.77 -13.47
N PRO A 165 17.59 18.97 -12.87
CA PRO A 165 18.79 19.53 -12.24
C PRO A 165 19.33 18.65 -11.10
N GLY A 166 20.63 18.34 -11.15
CA GLY A 166 21.29 17.48 -10.16
C GLY A 166 21.06 15.98 -10.40
N GLU A 167 20.57 15.60 -11.58
CA GLU A 167 20.46 14.21 -11.99
C GLU A 167 21.83 13.58 -12.27
N SER A 168 22.11 12.46 -11.60
CA SER A 168 23.21 11.57 -11.93
C SER A 168 22.67 10.37 -12.72
N VAL A 169 22.90 10.36 -14.02
CA VAL A 169 22.47 9.26 -14.89
C VAL A 169 23.49 8.13 -14.85
N LEU A 170 23.06 6.93 -14.46
CA LEU A 170 23.84 5.71 -14.52
C LEU A 170 23.31 4.80 -15.62
N GLN A 171 24.17 4.49 -16.57
CA GLN A 171 23.83 3.58 -17.66
C GLN A 171 23.80 2.14 -17.15
N VAL A 172 22.62 1.52 -17.16
CA VAL A 172 22.49 0.08 -16.91
C VAL A 172 22.75 -0.66 -18.21
N MET A 173 23.93 -1.29 -18.27
CA MET A 173 24.36 -2.08 -19.41
C MET A 173 23.80 -3.51 -19.33
N PRO A 174 23.63 -4.21 -20.47
CA PRO A 174 23.39 -5.65 -20.45
C PRO A 174 24.45 -6.40 -19.65
N LEU A 175 24.13 -7.63 -19.23
CA LEU A 175 25.07 -8.42 -18.43
C LEU A 175 26.33 -8.72 -19.24
N PRO A 176 27.51 -8.73 -18.59
CA PRO A 176 28.75 -9.14 -19.24
C PRO A 176 28.61 -10.48 -19.97
N VAL A 177 29.09 -10.52 -21.21
CA VAL A 177 29.16 -11.72 -22.05
C VAL A 177 30.61 -12.00 -22.43
N ILE A 178 30.93 -13.26 -22.69
CA ILE A 178 32.23 -13.69 -23.23
C ILE A 178 32.09 -13.79 -24.74
N ASP A 179 33.05 -13.25 -25.49
CA ASP A 179 33.11 -13.45 -26.93
C ASP A 179 33.50 -14.92 -27.20
N PRO A 180 32.66 -15.69 -27.90
CA PRO A 180 32.92 -17.09 -28.15
C PRO A 180 34.12 -17.35 -29.08
N ASP A 181 34.60 -16.34 -29.82
CA ASP A 181 35.72 -16.46 -30.75
C ASP A 181 37.08 -16.10 -30.07
N GLU A 182 37.09 -15.70 -28.79
CA GLU A 182 38.33 -15.53 -28.01
C GLU A 182 38.87 -16.89 -27.52
N GLU A 183 40.18 -17.14 -27.73
CA GLU A 183 40.87 -18.43 -27.44
C GLU A 183 40.79 -18.88 -25.96
N THR A 184 40.34 -18.02 -25.04
CA THR A 184 40.41 -18.19 -23.57
C THR A 184 39.16 -18.74 -22.88
N LEU A 185 38.16 -19.24 -23.61
CA LEU A 185 36.94 -19.83 -23.01
C LEU A 185 37.22 -20.98 -22.02
N SER A 186 38.28 -21.75 -22.25
CA SER A 186 38.68 -22.86 -21.38
C SER A 186 39.43 -22.35 -20.15
N GLY A 187 38.74 -22.29 -19.00
CA GLY A 187 39.33 -21.92 -17.70
C GLY A 187 39.01 -20.50 -17.19
N ALA A 188 38.36 -19.65 -17.99
CA ALA A 188 37.86 -18.34 -17.52
C ALA A 188 36.74 -18.49 -16.48
N GLU A 189 36.44 -17.46 -15.68
CA GLU A 189 35.22 -17.45 -14.86
C GLU A 189 33.98 -17.26 -15.76
N PRO A 190 32.85 -17.93 -15.48
CA PRO A 190 31.61 -17.72 -16.25
C PRO A 190 31.11 -16.29 -16.06
N SER A 191 30.64 -15.66 -17.14
CA SER A 191 30.09 -14.31 -17.04
C SER A 191 28.70 -14.31 -16.38
N ASP A 192 28.28 -13.14 -15.89
CA ASP A 192 26.96 -12.97 -15.26
C ASP A 192 25.80 -13.42 -16.16
N ALA A 193 25.89 -13.19 -17.48
CA ALA A 193 24.91 -13.67 -18.44
C ALA A 193 24.81 -15.21 -18.47
N MET A 194 25.95 -15.90 -18.41
CA MET A 194 26.00 -17.37 -18.37
C MET A 194 25.46 -17.90 -17.04
N LEU A 195 25.78 -17.23 -15.93
CA LEU A 195 25.27 -17.57 -14.60
C LEU A 195 23.75 -17.41 -14.53
N LEU A 196 23.22 -16.30 -15.08
CA LEU A 196 21.78 -16.07 -15.19
C LEU A 196 21.13 -17.17 -16.04
N PHE A 197 21.69 -17.46 -17.22
CA PHE A 197 21.16 -18.52 -18.08
C PHE A 197 21.13 -19.87 -17.36
N ALA A 198 22.22 -20.24 -16.70
CA ALA A 198 22.33 -21.51 -16.00
C ALA A 198 21.33 -21.64 -14.85
N GLU A 199 21.13 -20.58 -14.08
CA GLU A 199 20.18 -20.58 -12.96
C GLU A 199 18.73 -20.65 -13.46
N ARG A 200 18.37 -19.91 -14.52
CA ARG A 200 17.05 -20.01 -15.16
C ARG A 200 16.83 -21.37 -15.83
N ALA A 201 17.87 -21.92 -16.46
CA ALA A 201 17.85 -23.24 -17.10
C ALA A 201 17.68 -24.36 -16.06
N ALA A 202 18.34 -24.25 -14.90
CA ALA A 202 18.19 -25.22 -13.80
C ALA A 202 16.76 -25.25 -13.23
N ALA A 203 16.04 -24.13 -13.29
CA ALA A 203 14.63 -24.07 -12.88
C ALA A 203 13.70 -24.84 -13.82
N VAL A 204 14.09 -25.08 -15.08
CA VAL A 204 13.26 -25.77 -16.08
C VAL A 204 13.78 -27.15 -16.48
N VAL A 205 15.09 -27.37 -16.43
CA VAL A 205 15.76 -28.64 -16.71
C VAL A 205 16.51 -29.07 -15.46
N ARG A 206 16.00 -30.12 -14.79
CA ARG A 206 16.63 -30.65 -13.57
C ARG A 206 18.07 -31.07 -13.85
N GLY A 207 18.98 -30.62 -12.98
CA GLY A 207 20.41 -30.94 -13.08
C GLY A 207 21.15 -30.14 -14.14
N PHE A 208 20.52 -29.17 -14.81
CA PHE A 208 21.25 -28.26 -15.68
C PHE A 208 22.22 -27.42 -14.85
N GLY A 209 23.48 -27.40 -15.28
CA GLY A 209 24.53 -26.58 -14.72
C GLY A 209 25.57 -26.27 -15.79
N LEU A 210 26.39 -25.25 -15.55
CA LEU A 210 27.53 -24.98 -16.42
C LEU A 210 28.57 -26.08 -16.26
N THR A 211 28.95 -26.69 -17.39
CA THR A 211 29.95 -27.75 -17.51
C THR A 211 30.89 -27.41 -18.65
N ASP A 212 32.12 -27.93 -18.64
CA ASP A 212 33.08 -27.64 -19.71
C ASP A 212 32.53 -27.99 -21.11
N ALA A 213 31.64 -28.97 -21.21
CA ALA A 213 30.99 -29.39 -22.45
C ALA A 213 29.94 -28.41 -22.99
N ASN A 214 29.25 -27.63 -22.13
CA ASN A 214 28.19 -26.72 -22.55
C ASN A 214 28.55 -25.23 -22.43
N ARG A 215 29.71 -24.90 -21.85
CA ARG A 215 30.16 -23.51 -21.66
C ARG A 215 30.22 -22.71 -22.96
N GLU A 216 30.82 -23.26 -23.99
CA GLU A 216 30.97 -22.58 -25.29
C GLU A 216 29.61 -22.35 -25.99
N PRO A 217 28.71 -23.35 -26.10
CA PRO A 217 27.32 -23.12 -26.51
C PRO A 217 26.58 -22.05 -25.68
N VAL A 218 26.68 -22.06 -24.35
CA VAL A 218 26.02 -21.05 -23.49
C VAL A 218 26.62 -19.66 -23.70
N ALA A 219 27.95 -19.55 -23.85
CA ALA A 219 28.61 -18.27 -24.13
C ALA A 219 28.15 -17.70 -25.49
N ARG A 220 28.12 -18.52 -26.55
CA ARG A 220 27.56 -18.14 -27.86
C ARG A 220 26.13 -17.63 -27.76
N LEU A 221 25.30 -18.33 -26.98
CA LEU A 221 23.90 -17.94 -26.79
C LEU A 221 23.78 -16.59 -26.10
N CYS A 222 24.48 -16.42 -24.98
CA CYS A 222 24.45 -15.17 -24.21
C CYS A 222 24.98 -13.99 -25.04
N HIS A 223 26.03 -14.23 -25.84
CA HIS A 223 26.58 -13.24 -26.77
C HIS A 223 25.56 -12.84 -27.86
N ARG A 224 24.85 -13.80 -28.46
CA ARG A 224 23.78 -13.53 -29.44
C ARG A 224 22.61 -12.76 -28.86
N LEU A 225 22.30 -12.99 -27.59
CA LEU A 225 21.26 -12.27 -26.85
C LEU A 225 21.76 -10.94 -26.27
N ASP A 226 22.98 -10.52 -26.63
CA ASP A 226 23.63 -9.26 -26.21
C ASP A 226 23.64 -9.08 -24.69
N GLY A 227 23.66 -10.18 -23.92
CA GLY A 227 23.64 -10.14 -22.47
C GLY A 227 22.34 -9.59 -21.85
N ILE A 228 21.26 -9.41 -22.63
CA ILE A 228 20.02 -8.81 -22.14
C ILE A 228 19.30 -9.82 -21.23
N PRO A 229 19.14 -9.55 -19.91
CA PRO A 229 18.55 -10.47 -18.95
C PRO A 229 17.19 -11.05 -19.40
N LEU A 230 16.26 -10.20 -19.83
CA LEU A 230 14.95 -10.68 -20.28
C LEU A 230 15.06 -11.62 -21.49
N ALA A 231 15.95 -11.33 -22.44
CA ALA A 231 16.15 -12.19 -23.61
C ALA A 231 16.77 -13.55 -23.20
N ILE A 232 17.69 -13.54 -22.24
CA ILE A 232 18.29 -14.74 -21.65
C ILE A 232 17.22 -15.56 -20.91
N GLU A 233 16.38 -14.93 -20.10
CA GLU A 233 15.27 -15.58 -19.39
C GLU A 233 14.30 -16.25 -20.38
N LEU A 234 13.88 -15.52 -21.42
CA LEU A 234 13.01 -16.03 -22.48
C LEU A 234 13.63 -17.21 -23.24
N ALA A 235 14.95 -17.20 -23.45
CA ALA A 235 15.67 -18.30 -24.11
C ALA A 235 15.83 -19.51 -23.18
N ALA A 236 16.21 -19.33 -21.91
CA ALA A 236 16.44 -20.40 -20.95
C ALA A 236 15.19 -21.27 -20.77
N VAL A 237 14.01 -20.65 -20.73
CA VAL A 237 12.73 -21.34 -20.61
C VAL A 237 12.45 -22.29 -21.79
N ARG A 238 13.02 -22.03 -22.98
CA ARG A 238 12.86 -22.89 -24.16
C ARG A 238 13.59 -24.22 -24.07
N LEU A 239 14.50 -24.40 -23.11
CA LEU A 239 15.16 -25.68 -22.86
C LEU A 239 14.18 -26.80 -22.43
N ARG A 240 12.93 -26.46 -22.05
CA ARG A 240 11.87 -27.45 -21.86
C ARG A 240 11.53 -28.24 -23.13
N ALA A 241 11.65 -27.61 -24.29
CA ALA A 241 11.21 -28.15 -25.58
C ALA A 241 12.34 -28.35 -26.60
N LEU A 242 13.47 -27.64 -26.45
CA LEU A 242 14.58 -27.65 -27.38
C LEU A 242 15.89 -27.98 -26.65
N SER A 243 16.80 -28.70 -27.31
CA SER A 243 18.19 -28.79 -26.83
C SER A 243 18.89 -27.43 -26.98
N LEU A 244 19.98 -27.23 -26.24
CA LEU A 244 20.77 -25.99 -26.31
C LEU A 244 21.31 -25.74 -27.73
N GLU A 245 21.70 -26.79 -28.45
CA GLU A 245 22.20 -26.72 -29.82
C GLU A 245 21.08 -26.36 -30.80
N GLN A 246 19.89 -26.95 -30.64
CA GLN A 246 18.71 -26.61 -31.45
C GLN A 246 18.28 -25.16 -31.23
N LEU A 247 18.37 -24.68 -29.99
CA LEU A 247 18.04 -23.32 -29.60
C LEU A 247 18.98 -22.32 -30.26
N LEU A 248 20.30 -22.57 -30.20
CA LEU A 248 21.32 -21.77 -30.87
C LEU A 248 21.10 -21.69 -32.39
N ALA A 249 20.90 -22.84 -33.04
CA ALA A 249 20.72 -22.90 -34.49
C ALA A 249 19.51 -22.08 -34.97
N ARG A 250 18.38 -22.16 -34.24
CA ARG A 250 17.16 -21.42 -34.59
C ARG A 250 17.28 -19.91 -34.36
N LEU A 251 18.01 -19.49 -33.33
CA LEU A 251 18.30 -18.07 -33.12
C LEU A 251 19.17 -17.52 -34.25
N ASP A 252 20.23 -18.25 -34.63
CA ASP A 252 21.14 -17.85 -35.72
C ASP A 252 20.41 -17.64 -37.05
N ASP A 253 19.48 -18.54 -37.42
CA ASP A 253 18.70 -18.40 -38.65
C ASP A 253 17.83 -17.13 -38.66
N ARG A 254 17.26 -16.78 -37.50
CA ARG A 254 16.38 -15.63 -37.37
C ARG A 254 17.13 -14.30 -37.35
N PHE A 255 18.28 -14.26 -36.68
CA PHE A 255 19.18 -13.12 -36.75
C PHE A 255 19.69 -12.92 -38.19
N ARG A 256 20.04 -13.99 -38.93
CA ARG A 256 20.45 -13.88 -40.34
C ARG A 256 19.38 -13.30 -41.26
N LEU A 257 18.11 -13.67 -41.04
CA LEU A 257 16.97 -13.14 -41.81
C LEU A 257 16.76 -11.64 -41.57
N LEU A 258 16.99 -11.15 -40.35
CA LEU A 258 16.82 -9.74 -39.98
C LEU A 258 18.06 -8.88 -40.31
N SER A 259 19.27 -9.44 -40.23
CA SER A 259 20.53 -8.74 -40.56
C SER A 259 20.84 -8.68 -42.07
N GLY A 260 19.94 -9.16 -42.93
CA GLY A 260 20.18 -9.23 -44.39
C GLY A 260 21.39 -10.07 -44.78
N GLY A 261 21.73 -11.09 -43.97
CA GLY A 261 22.90 -11.94 -44.20
C GLY A 261 24.23 -11.45 -43.63
N SER A 262 24.30 -10.31 -42.94
CA SER A 262 25.51 -9.89 -42.23
C SER A 262 25.73 -10.72 -40.95
N ARG A 263 27.00 -11.02 -40.62
CA ARG A 263 27.38 -11.74 -39.38
C ARG A 263 27.50 -10.82 -38.15
N SER A 264 27.17 -9.53 -38.26
CA SER A 264 27.32 -8.56 -37.17
C SER A 264 26.19 -8.66 -36.15
N VAL A 265 26.51 -8.45 -34.87
CA VAL A 265 25.52 -8.26 -33.79
C VAL A 265 24.59 -7.10 -34.15
N LEU A 266 23.27 -7.30 -34.02
CA LEU A 266 22.27 -6.25 -34.26
C LEU A 266 22.37 -5.16 -33.17
N PRO A 267 21.98 -3.90 -33.46
CA PRO A 267 21.75 -2.90 -32.42
C PRO A 267 20.88 -3.45 -31.27
N ARG A 268 21.22 -3.13 -30.02
CA ARG A 268 20.62 -3.75 -28.81
C ARG A 268 19.08 -3.75 -28.77
N HIS A 269 18.45 -2.65 -29.21
CA HIS A 269 16.99 -2.54 -29.31
C HIS A 269 16.40 -3.55 -30.31
N GLN A 270 17.12 -3.86 -31.39
CA GLN A 270 16.73 -4.89 -32.34
C GLN A 270 16.97 -6.29 -31.76
N THR A 271 17.99 -6.52 -30.93
CA THR A 271 18.21 -7.82 -30.26
C THR A 271 17.06 -8.21 -29.36
N LEU A 272 16.60 -7.31 -28.48
CA LEU A 272 15.44 -7.59 -27.61
C LEU A 272 14.16 -7.77 -28.44
N ARG A 273 13.89 -6.88 -29.40
CA ARG A 273 12.72 -7.01 -30.29
C ARG A 273 12.75 -8.35 -31.04
N THR A 274 13.92 -8.76 -31.53
CA THR A 274 14.13 -10.06 -32.20
C THR A 274 13.86 -11.23 -31.26
N ALA A 275 14.30 -11.17 -30.01
CA ALA A 275 14.04 -12.21 -29.00
C ALA A 275 12.55 -12.30 -28.63
N ILE A 276 11.85 -11.17 -28.54
CA ILE A 276 10.40 -11.10 -28.31
C ILE A 276 9.64 -11.62 -29.53
N ASP A 277 9.96 -11.12 -30.73
CA ASP A 277 9.39 -11.62 -31.99
C ASP A 277 9.58 -13.15 -32.09
N TRP A 278 10.71 -13.68 -31.60
CA TRP A 278 11.04 -15.11 -31.69
C TRP A 278 10.20 -15.90 -30.71
N SER A 279 10.12 -15.41 -29.48
CA SER A 279 9.25 -15.96 -28.46
C SER A 279 7.80 -15.98 -28.93
N HIS A 280 7.35 -14.95 -29.64
CA HIS A 280 6.03 -14.88 -30.28
C HIS A 280 5.88 -15.93 -31.39
N GLY A 281 6.86 -16.06 -32.30
CA GLY A 281 6.83 -17.06 -33.37
C GLY A 281 6.90 -18.52 -32.89
N LEU A 282 7.31 -18.76 -31.64
CA LEU A 282 7.28 -20.08 -31.00
C LEU A 282 5.97 -20.36 -30.25
N CYS A 283 5.11 -19.36 -30.08
CA CYS A 283 3.77 -19.55 -29.56
C CYS A 283 2.86 -20.14 -30.64
N SER A 284 1.89 -20.97 -30.25
CA SER A 284 0.80 -21.37 -31.15
C SER A 284 0.01 -20.15 -31.64
N GLU A 285 -0.76 -20.28 -32.71
CA GLU A 285 -1.59 -19.15 -33.19
C GLU A 285 -2.56 -18.65 -32.10
N GLN A 286 -3.11 -19.57 -31.32
CA GLN A 286 -3.97 -19.25 -30.18
C GLN A 286 -3.23 -18.50 -29.07
N GLU A 287 -2.02 -18.95 -28.71
CA GLU A 287 -1.19 -18.27 -27.70
C GLU A 287 -0.74 -16.88 -28.15
N GLN A 288 -0.42 -16.70 -29.43
CA GLN A 288 -0.12 -15.40 -30.01
C GLN A 288 -1.32 -14.45 -29.90
N LEU A 289 -2.52 -14.94 -30.24
CA LEU A 289 -3.75 -14.17 -30.07
C LEU A 289 -3.99 -13.80 -28.61
N LEU A 290 -3.81 -14.76 -27.68
CA LEU A 290 -3.99 -14.50 -26.26
C LEU A 290 -3.01 -13.42 -25.76
N TRP A 291 -1.72 -13.52 -26.10
CA TRP A 291 -0.73 -12.51 -25.73
C TRP A 291 -1.13 -11.11 -26.22
N ILE A 292 -1.48 -10.98 -27.50
CA ILE A 292 -1.90 -9.70 -28.09
C ILE A 292 -3.10 -9.12 -27.33
N ARG A 293 -4.09 -9.96 -26.98
CA ARG A 293 -5.31 -9.51 -26.28
C ARG A 293 -5.05 -9.16 -24.82
N LEU A 294 -4.24 -9.96 -24.11
CA LEU A 294 -3.82 -9.68 -22.73
C LEU A 294 -3.08 -8.34 -22.58
N SER A 295 -2.56 -7.79 -23.68
CA SER A 295 -1.86 -6.50 -23.65
C SER A 295 -2.76 -5.31 -23.28
N VAL A 296 -4.09 -5.46 -23.27
CA VAL A 296 -5.01 -4.39 -22.84
C VAL A 296 -4.98 -4.18 -21.32
N PHE A 297 -4.67 -5.23 -20.53
CA PHE A 297 -4.62 -5.14 -19.07
C PHE A 297 -3.46 -4.24 -18.63
N ALA A 298 -3.80 -3.23 -17.82
CA ALA A 298 -2.84 -2.25 -17.33
C ALA A 298 -2.02 -2.74 -16.14
N GLY A 299 -2.34 -3.90 -15.55
CA GLY A 299 -1.59 -4.48 -14.45
C GLY A 299 -1.76 -5.99 -14.36
N GLU A 300 -1.98 -6.45 -13.14
CA GLU A 300 -2.34 -7.83 -12.84
C GLU A 300 -3.76 -8.15 -13.32
N PHE A 301 -4.05 -9.43 -13.56
CA PHE A 301 -5.37 -9.91 -13.94
C PHE A 301 -5.58 -11.35 -13.47
N GLU A 302 -6.84 -11.73 -13.31
CA GLU A 302 -7.26 -13.11 -13.02
C GLU A 302 -7.58 -13.89 -14.29
N LEU A 303 -7.68 -15.22 -14.18
CA LEU A 303 -8.06 -16.09 -15.30
C LEU A 303 -9.45 -15.74 -15.84
N THR A 304 -10.41 -15.51 -14.97
CA THR A 304 -11.80 -15.14 -15.31
C THR A 304 -11.83 -13.85 -16.14
N ALA A 305 -11.07 -12.84 -15.73
CA ALA A 305 -10.92 -11.60 -16.48
C ALA A 305 -10.30 -11.84 -17.87
N ALA A 306 -9.27 -12.69 -17.96
CA ALA A 306 -8.66 -13.07 -19.23
C ALA A 306 -9.67 -13.80 -20.15
N GLU A 307 -10.49 -14.69 -19.60
CA GLU A 307 -11.54 -15.41 -20.35
C GLU A 307 -12.58 -14.46 -20.92
N GLU A 308 -13.11 -13.55 -20.09
CA GLU A 308 -14.14 -12.60 -20.51
C GLU A 308 -13.64 -11.60 -21.55
N VAL A 309 -12.45 -11.04 -21.34
CA VAL A 309 -11.90 -9.98 -22.20
C VAL A 309 -11.27 -10.56 -23.46
N CYS A 310 -10.53 -11.67 -23.36
CA CYS A 310 -9.70 -12.17 -24.45
C CYS A 310 -10.39 -13.25 -25.28
N ALA A 311 -11.53 -13.82 -24.90
CA ALA A 311 -12.22 -14.80 -25.74
C ALA A 311 -12.71 -14.21 -27.07
N GLY A 312 -12.82 -15.03 -28.12
CA GLY A 312 -13.39 -14.62 -29.40
C GLY A 312 -13.45 -15.78 -30.40
N PRO A 313 -13.94 -15.55 -31.64
CA PRO A 313 -14.20 -16.63 -32.60
C PRO A 313 -12.98 -17.52 -32.94
N ARG A 314 -11.76 -16.98 -32.84
CA ARG A 314 -10.49 -17.69 -33.09
C ARG A 314 -9.78 -18.21 -31.83
N LEU A 315 -10.33 -17.92 -30.66
CA LEU A 315 -9.81 -18.36 -29.36
C LEU A 315 -11.00 -18.39 -28.38
N PRO A 316 -11.76 -19.48 -28.35
CA PRO A 316 -12.87 -19.69 -27.42
C PRO A 316 -12.45 -19.57 -25.95
N ALA A 317 -13.39 -19.27 -25.06
CA ALA A 317 -13.12 -19.07 -23.64
C ALA A 317 -12.51 -20.31 -22.97
N ASP A 318 -12.98 -21.51 -23.33
CA ASP A 318 -12.50 -22.79 -22.81
C ASP A 318 -11.05 -23.12 -23.23
N GLU A 319 -10.51 -22.47 -24.27
CA GLU A 319 -9.11 -22.60 -24.69
C GLU A 319 -8.17 -21.59 -24.01
N ILE A 320 -8.70 -20.59 -23.31
CA ILE A 320 -7.91 -19.50 -22.70
C ILE A 320 -6.98 -20.05 -21.62
N LEU A 321 -7.46 -20.94 -20.75
CA LEU A 321 -6.65 -21.53 -19.69
C LEU A 321 -5.46 -22.30 -20.25
N GLU A 322 -5.66 -23.15 -21.27
CA GLU A 322 -4.58 -23.91 -21.89
C GLU A 322 -3.54 -22.98 -22.52
N CYS A 323 -4.00 -21.93 -23.23
CA CYS A 323 -3.12 -20.92 -23.80
C CYS A 323 -2.38 -20.11 -22.73
N LEU A 324 -3.03 -19.77 -21.63
CA LEU A 324 -2.43 -19.02 -20.52
C LEU A 324 -1.34 -19.86 -19.84
N ILE A 325 -1.60 -21.15 -19.59
CA ILE A 325 -0.57 -22.10 -19.12
C ILE A 325 0.59 -22.11 -20.11
N GLY A 326 0.30 -22.20 -21.41
CA GLY A 326 1.30 -22.16 -22.47
C GLY A 326 2.14 -20.88 -22.48
N LEU A 327 1.55 -19.71 -22.17
CA LEU A 327 2.25 -18.43 -22.06
C LEU A 327 3.07 -18.32 -20.75
N VAL A 328 2.57 -18.87 -19.65
CA VAL A 328 3.31 -18.95 -18.37
C VAL A 328 4.52 -19.86 -18.51
N ASP A 329 4.34 -21.02 -19.14
CA ASP A 329 5.42 -21.96 -19.46
C ASP A 329 6.48 -21.38 -20.40
N LYS A 330 6.16 -20.28 -21.10
CA LYS A 330 7.05 -19.54 -22.00
C LYS A 330 7.58 -18.24 -21.36
N ALA A 331 7.27 -17.97 -20.09
CA ALA A 331 7.60 -16.75 -19.36
C ALA A 331 7.16 -15.44 -20.07
N ILE A 332 6.09 -15.51 -20.86
CA ILE A 332 5.42 -14.35 -21.43
C ILE A 332 4.49 -13.71 -20.38
N VAL A 333 3.83 -14.56 -19.62
CA VAL A 333 3.00 -14.19 -18.47
C VAL A 333 3.64 -14.77 -17.22
N LEU A 334 3.64 -13.99 -16.14
CA LEU A 334 4.10 -14.41 -14.83
C LEU A 334 2.87 -14.73 -13.97
N ARG A 335 2.89 -15.86 -13.28
CA ARG A 335 1.95 -16.15 -12.21
C ARG A 335 2.47 -15.52 -10.91
N LEU A 336 1.59 -14.85 -10.20
CA LEU A 336 1.84 -14.29 -8.87
C LEU A 336 1.14 -15.22 -7.87
N ASP A 337 1.89 -15.64 -6.85
CA ASP A 337 1.33 -16.38 -5.73
C ASP A 337 0.82 -15.35 -4.72
N ASP A 338 -0.48 -15.38 -4.40
CA ASP A 338 -1.05 -14.52 -3.38
C ASP A 338 -0.72 -15.07 -1.98
N GLU A 339 -0.57 -14.18 -0.99
CA GLU A 339 -0.37 -14.54 0.43
C GLU A 339 -1.68 -15.06 1.09
N GLY A 340 -2.78 -15.14 0.32
CA GLY A 340 -4.10 -15.61 0.72
C GLY A 340 -4.29 -17.13 0.78
N ASP A 341 -5.54 -17.58 0.93
CA ASP A 341 -5.95 -18.99 1.10
C ASP A 341 -5.79 -19.87 -0.16
N GLY A 342 -5.14 -19.34 -1.20
CA GLY A 342 -4.86 -20.04 -2.45
C GLY A 342 -6.04 -20.15 -3.41
N SER A 343 -7.12 -19.36 -3.23
CA SER A 343 -8.31 -19.49 -4.08
C SER A 343 -8.11 -19.02 -5.52
N ASP A 344 -7.37 -17.93 -5.78
CA ASP A 344 -7.24 -17.37 -7.14
C ASP A 344 -5.81 -16.97 -7.50
N ALA A 345 -5.29 -17.57 -8.58
CA ALA A 345 -3.98 -17.23 -9.12
C ALA A 345 -4.07 -15.94 -9.95
N ARG A 346 -3.23 -14.95 -9.62
CA ARG A 346 -3.11 -13.73 -10.41
C ARG A 346 -1.97 -13.84 -11.41
N TYR A 347 -2.11 -13.10 -12.51
CA TYR A 347 -1.18 -13.12 -13.62
C TYR A 347 -0.74 -11.70 -13.97
N ARG A 348 0.49 -11.56 -14.47
CA ARG A 348 1.04 -10.27 -14.91
C ARG A 348 1.90 -10.44 -16.15
N MET A 349 1.82 -9.48 -17.06
CA MET A 349 2.70 -9.40 -18.23
C MET A 349 3.77 -8.33 -18.00
N LEU A 350 5.03 -8.65 -18.30
CA LEU A 350 6.11 -7.67 -18.21
C LEU A 350 5.89 -6.52 -19.19
N ASP A 351 6.22 -5.29 -18.79
CA ASP A 351 5.96 -4.07 -19.57
C ASP A 351 6.44 -4.15 -21.02
N THR A 352 7.66 -4.64 -21.24
CA THR A 352 8.23 -4.78 -22.60
C THR A 352 7.49 -5.81 -23.45
N ILE A 353 6.97 -6.87 -22.83
CA ILE A 353 6.20 -7.94 -23.50
C ILE A 353 4.79 -7.42 -23.81
N ARG A 354 4.22 -6.65 -22.89
CA ARG A 354 2.92 -5.99 -23.05
C ARG A 354 2.93 -4.91 -24.11
N GLU A 355 3.95 -4.05 -24.14
CA GLU A 355 4.15 -3.04 -25.19
C GLU A 355 4.17 -3.67 -26.58
N TYR A 356 4.93 -4.76 -26.74
CA TYR A 356 4.94 -5.53 -27.98
C TYR A 356 3.55 -6.07 -28.35
N GLY A 357 2.82 -6.63 -27.37
CA GLY A 357 1.44 -7.08 -27.57
C GLY A 357 0.51 -5.95 -28.01
N ARG A 358 0.65 -4.74 -27.43
CA ARG A 358 -0.13 -3.56 -27.79
C ARG A 358 0.17 -3.07 -29.20
N GLU A 359 1.45 -3.02 -29.60
CA GLU A 359 1.83 -2.69 -30.99
C GLU A 359 1.17 -3.66 -31.98
N ARG A 360 1.24 -4.96 -31.72
CA ARG A 360 0.61 -6.00 -32.55
C ARG A 360 -0.92 -5.91 -32.55
N LEU A 361 -1.52 -5.54 -31.42
CA LEU A 361 -2.97 -5.34 -31.32
C LEU A 361 -3.43 -4.17 -32.18
N ALA A 362 -2.70 -3.05 -32.13
CA ALA A 362 -2.95 -1.88 -32.97
C ALA A 362 -2.77 -2.22 -34.46
N GLU A 363 -1.68 -2.92 -34.84
CA GLU A 363 -1.43 -3.39 -36.22
C GLU A 363 -2.56 -4.30 -36.75
N SER A 364 -3.22 -5.08 -35.87
CA SER A 364 -4.34 -5.95 -36.24
C SER A 364 -5.66 -5.21 -36.48
N GLY A 365 -5.76 -3.94 -36.06
CA GLY A 365 -6.99 -3.14 -36.11
C GLY A 365 -8.04 -3.49 -35.04
N ALA A 366 -7.75 -4.43 -34.13
CA ALA A 366 -8.68 -4.89 -33.09
C ALA A 366 -8.55 -4.15 -31.74
N GLU A 367 -7.72 -3.10 -31.65
CA GLU A 367 -7.47 -2.39 -30.38
C GLU A 367 -8.76 -1.87 -29.74
N LEU A 368 -9.62 -1.20 -30.51
CA LEU A 368 -10.88 -0.66 -30.01
C LEU A 368 -11.79 -1.76 -29.44
N GLU A 369 -11.86 -2.92 -30.10
CA GLU A 369 -12.68 -4.05 -29.65
C GLU A 369 -12.24 -4.53 -28.26
N TYR A 370 -10.95 -4.82 -28.08
CA TYR A 370 -10.46 -5.39 -26.83
C TYR A 370 -10.36 -4.36 -25.70
N ARG A 371 -10.09 -3.08 -26.00
CA ARG A 371 -10.19 -2.01 -24.99
C ARG A 371 -11.63 -1.77 -24.53
N THR A 372 -12.60 -1.88 -25.44
CA THR A 372 -14.04 -1.84 -25.12
C THR A 372 -14.43 -3.00 -24.22
N ARG A 373 -14.03 -4.23 -24.54
CA ARG A 373 -14.28 -5.42 -23.70
C ARG A 373 -13.65 -5.29 -22.31
N HIS A 374 -12.40 -4.82 -22.24
CA HIS A 374 -11.73 -4.58 -20.96
C HIS A 374 -12.47 -3.54 -20.11
N ARG A 375 -12.91 -2.44 -20.73
CA ARG A 375 -13.75 -1.44 -20.05
C ARG A 375 -15.06 -2.05 -19.54
N ASP A 376 -15.72 -2.87 -20.35
CA ASP A 376 -17.00 -3.48 -19.99
C ASP A 376 -16.84 -4.49 -18.84
N HIS A 377 -15.74 -5.25 -18.82
CA HIS A 377 -15.36 -6.09 -17.67
C HIS A 377 -15.13 -5.25 -16.41
N CYS A 378 -14.37 -4.15 -16.51
CA CYS A 378 -14.15 -3.23 -15.38
C CYS A 378 -15.46 -2.61 -14.87
N LEU A 379 -16.39 -2.28 -15.78
CA LEU A 379 -17.71 -1.78 -15.41
C LEU A 379 -18.52 -2.85 -14.68
N ALA A 380 -18.56 -4.08 -15.18
CA ALA A 380 -19.26 -5.17 -14.52
C ALA A 380 -18.71 -5.43 -13.10
N LEU A 381 -17.39 -5.38 -12.92
CA LEU A 381 -16.75 -5.48 -11.62
C LEU A 381 -17.14 -4.33 -10.68
N ALA A 382 -17.18 -3.09 -11.18
CA ALA A 382 -17.59 -1.94 -10.40
C ALA A 382 -19.08 -1.97 -10.03
N GLU A 383 -19.95 -2.43 -10.93
CA GLU A 383 -21.40 -2.58 -10.68
C GLU A 383 -21.69 -3.70 -9.67
N GLU A 384 -20.98 -4.83 -9.74
CA GLU A 384 -21.09 -5.88 -8.73
C GLU A 384 -20.51 -5.39 -7.39
N PHE A 385 -19.41 -4.64 -7.39
CA PHE A 385 -18.90 -3.99 -6.17
C PHE A 385 -19.97 -3.10 -5.53
N ASP A 386 -20.65 -2.24 -6.30
CA ASP A 386 -21.72 -1.35 -5.79
C ASP A 386 -22.89 -2.17 -5.20
N ALA A 387 -23.35 -3.19 -5.93
CA ALA A 387 -24.43 -4.07 -5.50
C ALA A 387 -24.11 -4.84 -4.19
N ARG A 388 -22.82 -5.11 -3.94
CA ARG A 388 -22.33 -5.83 -2.76
C ARG A 388 -21.80 -4.93 -1.67
N TRP A 389 -21.71 -3.62 -1.91
CA TRP A 389 -21.07 -2.69 -0.99
C TRP A 389 -21.76 -2.64 0.37
N LEU A 390 -23.09 -2.68 0.39
CA LEU A 390 -23.91 -2.65 1.62
C LEU A 390 -24.37 -4.06 2.04
N THR A 391 -23.51 -5.06 1.85
CA THR A 391 -23.71 -6.45 2.29
C THR A 391 -22.48 -7.01 3.02
N GLY A 392 -22.58 -8.21 3.57
CA GLY A 392 -21.45 -8.91 4.21
C GLY A 392 -20.31 -9.29 3.28
N ASP A 393 -20.51 -9.21 1.96
CA ASP A 393 -19.47 -9.49 0.96
C ASP A 393 -18.51 -8.30 0.77
N GLN A 394 -18.80 -7.15 1.39
CA GLN A 394 -18.09 -5.87 1.25
C GLN A 394 -16.56 -5.99 1.36
N VAL A 395 -16.05 -6.73 2.35
CA VAL A 395 -14.61 -6.86 2.59
C VAL A 395 -13.92 -7.56 1.43
N ALA A 396 -14.54 -8.62 0.87
CA ALA A 396 -13.98 -9.36 -0.25
C ALA A 396 -13.98 -8.50 -1.52
N TRP A 397 -15.09 -7.81 -1.80
CA TRP A 397 -15.22 -6.94 -2.96
C TRP A 397 -14.35 -5.68 -2.88
N MET A 398 -14.13 -5.13 -1.70
CA MET A 398 -13.17 -4.05 -1.50
C MET A 398 -11.75 -4.49 -1.87
N ARG A 399 -11.33 -5.69 -1.43
CA ARG A 399 -10.02 -6.23 -1.82
C ARG A 399 -9.95 -6.42 -3.34
N ALA A 400 -10.97 -7.04 -3.94
CA ALA A 400 -11.01 -7.26 -5.39
C ALA A 400 -10.88 -5.95 -6.18
N ALA A 401 -11.67 -4.92 -5.84
CA ALA A 401 -11.60 -3.61 -6.47
C ALA A 401 -10.23 -2.93 -6.28
N TRP A 402 -9.63 -3.04 -5.10
CA TRP A 402 -8.29 -2.50 -4.83
C TRP A 402 -7.20 -3.20 -5.65
N HIS A 403 -7.31 -4.51 -5.80
CA HIS A 403 -6.41 -5.33 -6.62
C HIS A 403 -6.54 -5.05 -8.12
N GLU A 404 -7.70 -4.57 -8.58
CA GLU A 404 -8.00 -4.19 -9.97
C GLU A 404 -7.84 -2.69 -10.26
N ARG A 405 -7.34 -1.88 -9.31
CA ARG A 405 -7.23 -0.42 -9.43
C ARG A 405 -6.54 0.05 -10.72
N ALA A 406 -5.57 -0.70 -11.21
CA ALA A 406 -4.83 -0.41 -12.44
C ALA A 406 -5.73 -0.53 -13.67
N SER A 407 -6.47 -1.64 -13.75
CA SER A 407 -7.46 -1.94 -14.77
C SER A 407 -8.58 -0.89 -14.73
N LEU A 408 -9.09 -0.56 -13.54
CA LEU A 408 -10.13 0.46 -13.33
C LEU A 408 -9.68 1.84 -13.83
N ARG A 409 -8.47 2.31 -13.45
CA ARG A 409 -7.90 3.58 -13.95
C ARG A 409 -7.71 3.58 -15.46
N SER A 410 -7.19 2.48 -16.01
CA SER A 410 -7.02 2.36 -17.46
C SER A 410 -8.35 2.37 -18.22
N ALA A 411 -9.40 1.81 -17.64
CA ALA A 411 -10.75 1.86 -18.20
C ALA A 411 -11.35 3.27 -18.12
N LEU A 412 -11.18 3.98 -17.00
CA LEU A 412 -11.59 5.38 -16.85
C LEU A 412 -10.88 6.30 -17.86
N GLU A 413 -9.57 6.11 -18.04
CA GLU A 413 -8.80 6.86 -19.03
C GLU A 413 -9.28 6.56 -20.46
N PHE A 414 -9.55 5.28 -20.78
CA PHE A 414 -10.16 4.93 -22.05
C PHE A 414 -11.52 5.62 -22.25
N CYS A 415 -12.41 5.60 -21.26
CA CYS A 415 -13.69 6.30 -21.31
C CYS A 415 -13.55 7.81 -21.53
N ARG A 416 -12.49 8.41 -20.96
CA ARG A 416 -12.18 9.84 -21.10
C ARG A 416 -11.64 10.21 -22.48
N THR A 417 -10.88 9.32 -23.11
CA THR A 417 -10.24 9.59 -24.41
C THR A 417 -11.05 9.11 -25.61
N GLU A 418 -11.87 8.08 -25.44
CA GLU A 418 -12.64 7.46 -26.54
C GLU A 418 -13.96 8.21 -26.77
N PRO A 419 -14.23 8.72 -27.98
CA PRO A 419 -15.48 9.39 -28.29
C PRO A 419 -16.72 8.55 -27.97
N GLY A 420 -17.65 9.12 -27.20
CA GLY A 420 -18.91 8.46 -26.85
C GLY A 420 -18.83 7.48 -25.66
N ALA A 421 -17.66 7.28 -25.04
CA ALA A 421 -17.50 6.40 -23.88
C ALA A 421 -17.64 7.12 -22.52
N ALA A 422 -17.75 8.44 -22.50
CA ALA A 422 -17.80 9.24 -21.28
C ALA A 422 -18.97 8.85 -20.35
N GLY A 423 -20.15 8.52 -20.90
CA GLY A 423 -21.29 8.04 -20.12
C GLY A 423 -21.02 6.73 -19.38
N THR A 424 -20.39 5.76 -20.05
CA THR A 424 -19.90 4.53 -19.43
C THR A 424 -18.86 4.82 -18.35
N GLY A 425 -17.99 5.80 -18.58
CA GLY A 425 -17.05 6.30 -17.58
C GLY A 425 -17.76 6.84 -16.33
N LEU A 426 -18.84 7.61 -16.49
CA LEU A 426 -19.64 8.12 -15.36
C LEU A 426 -20.22 6.99 -14.51
N ARG A 427 -20.76 5.94 -15.14
CA ARG A 427 -21.24 4.74 -14.43
C ARG A 427 -20.12 4.05 -13.67
N LEU A 428 -19.00 3.80 -14.35
CA LEU A 428 -17.83 3.14 -13.78
C LEU A 428 -17.30 3.85 -12.53
N VAL A 429 -17.07 5.17 -12.60
CA VAL A 429 -16.54 5.93 -11.46
C VAL A 429 -17.57 6.05 -10.33
N SER A 430 -18.87 6.17 -10.66
CA SER A 430 -19.94 6.33 -9.68
C SER A 430 -20.19 5.04 -8.89
N ALA A 431 -20.10 3.87 -9.54
CA ALA A 431 -20.25 2.57 -8.89
C ALA A 431 -19.15 2.30 -7.85
N LEU A 432 -17.97 2.92 -8.01
CA LEU A 432 -16.86 2.83 -7.06
C LEU A 432 -16.97 3.80 -5.87
N TRP A 433 -18.09 4.49 -5.66
CA TRP A 433 -18.25 5.50 -4.60
C TRP A 433 -17.84 5.01 -3.20
N GLY A 434 -18.20 3.77 -2.85
CA GLY A 434 -17.88 3.16 -1.57
C GLY A 434 -16.37 3.00 -1.36
N MET A 435 -15.64 2.66 -2.43
CA MET A 435 -14.18 2.55 -2.40
C MET A 435 -13.52 3.91 -2.18
N TRP A 436 -13.95 4.94 -2.92
CA TRP A 436 -13.42 6.30 -2.77
C TRP A 436 -13.65 6.84 -1.36
N LEU A 437 -14.87 6.69 -0.86
CA LEU A 437 -15.27 7.18 0.46
C LEU A 437 -14.54 6.46 1.60
N CYS A 438 -14.54 5.13 1.58
CA CYS A 438 -13.98 4.33 2.66
C CYS A 438 -12.47 4.54 2.79
N THR A 439 -11.75 4.48 1.67
CA THR A 439 -10.28 4.62 1.66
C THR A 439 -9.79 6.06 1.78
N GLY A 440 -10.71 7.04 1.86
CA GLY A 440 -10.40 8.46 1.89
C GLY A 440 -9.84 9.00 0.57
N ARG A 441 -10.10 8.30 -0.54
CA ARG A 441 -9.67 8.63 -1.90
C ARG A 441 -10.65 9.56 -2.63
N HIS A 442 -11.10 10.60 -1.94
CA HIS A 442 -12.12 11.51 -2.45
C HIS A 442 -11.63 12.29 -3.68
N ASP A 443 -10.36 12.73 -3.66
CA ASP A 443 -9.80 13.58 -4.71
C ASP A 443 -9.66 12.80 -6.01
N GLU A 444 -9.26 11.54 -5.95
CA GLU A 444 -9.19 10.66 -7.12
C GLU A 444 -10.59 10.40 -7.71
N GLY A 445 -11.59 10.13 -6.86
CA GLY A 445 -12.97 9.97 -7.32
C GLY A 445 -13.50 11.23 -8.00
N LEU A 446 -13.30 12.40 -7.37
CA LEU A 446 -13.69 13.71 -7.90
C LEU A 446 -12.96 14.04 -9.21
N TYR A 447 -11.66 13.75 -9.30
CA TYR A 447 -10.84 13.96 -10.49
C TYR A 447 -11.48 13.33 -11.74
N TRP A 448 -11.88 12.06 -11.63
CA TRP A 448 -12.50 11.32 -12.73
C TRP A 448 -13.92 11.81 -13.00
N LEU A 449 -14.73 12.01 -11.95
CA LEU A 449 -16.10 12.51 -12.06
C LEU A 449 -16.15 13.86 -12.79
N GLU A 450 -15.34 14.83 -12.39
CA GLU A 450 -15.35 16.17 -12.99
C GLU A 450 -14.95 16.17 -14.47
N ARG A 451 -13.91 15.40 -14.82
CA ARG A 451 -13.45 15.29 -16.21
C ARG A 451 -14.48 14.62 -17.11
N LEU A 452 -15.14 13.58 -16.64
CA LEU A 452 -16.17 12.88 -17.40
C LEU A 452 -17.47 13.70 -17.48
N LEU A 453 -17.86 14.38 -16.39
CA LEU A 453 -19.01 15.29 -16.36
C LEU A 453 -18.84 16.47 -17.32
N ALA A 454 -17.61 16.98 -17.47
CA ALA A 454 -17.29 18.03 -18.44
C ALA A 454 -17.48 17.59 -19.90
N GLN A 455 -17.31 16.30 -20.20
CA GLN A 455 -17.57 15.72 -21.54
C GLN A 455 -19.04 15.38 -21.78
N CYS A 456 -19.85 15.34 -20.71
CA CYS A 456 -21.29 15.08 -20.76
C CYS A 456 -22.12 16.27 -20.23
N PRO A 457 -22.04 17.48 -20.82
CA PRO A 457 -22.71 18.68 -20.27
C PRO A 457 -24.24 18.69 -20.44
N GLY A 458 -24.78 17.88 -21.37
CA GLY A 458 -26.22 17.79 -21.62
C GLY A 458 -26.93 16.72 -20.75
N PRO A 459 -28.26 16.57 -20.91
CA PRO A 459 -29.03 15.52 -20.26
C PRO A 459 -28.45 14.13 -20.60
N HIS A 460 -28.09 13.38 -19.57
CA HIS A 460 -27.52 12.04 -19.68
C HIS A 460 -28.01 11.20 -18.50
N PRO A 461 -28.42 9.92 -18.69
CA PRO A 461 -29.01 9.10 -17.63
C PRO A 461 -28.10 9.00 -16.39
N ASP A 462 -26.79 8.86 -16.62
CA ASP A 462 -25.81 8.66 -15.53
C ASP A 462 -25.32 9.97 -14.89
N ARG A 463 -25.77 11.13 -15.38
CA ARG A 463 -25.31 12.44 -14.89
C ARG A 463 -25.81 12.75 -13.49
N ALA A 464 -27.06 12.42 -13.19
CA ALA A 464 -27.64 12.65 -11.86
C ALA A 464 -26.89 11.86 -10.79
N THR A 465 -26.69 10.57 -11.02
CA THR A 465 -25.88 9.68 -10.16
C THR A 465 -24.45 10.19 -9.97
N ALA A 466 -23.78 10.57 -11.06
CA ALA A 466 -22.41 11.08 -10.98
C ALA A 466 -22.29 12.39 -10.19
N LEU A 467 -23.19 13.36 -10.44
CA LEU A 467 -23.23 14.62 -9.68
C LEU A 467 -23.55 14.36 -8.20
N ARG A 468 -24.45 13.42 -7.91
CA ARG A 468 -24.79 13.02 -6.55
C ARG A 468 -23.57 12.43 -5.83
N VAL A 469 -22.85 11.51 -6.46
CA VAL A 469 -21.63 10.91 -5.89
C VAL A 469 -20.55 11.98 -5.72
N ALA A 470 -20.33 12.85 -6.70
CA ALA A 470 -19.37 13.97 -6.58
C ALA A 470 -19.73 14.92 -5.43
N GLY A 471 -21.01 15.26 -5.29
CA GLY A 471 -21.51 16.05 -4.17
C GLY A 471 -21.24 15.36 -2.84
N HIS A 472 -21.51 14.07 -2.75
CA HIS A 472 -21.26 13.28 -1.55
C HIS A 472 -19.76 13.23 -1.18
N LEU A 473 -18.88 12.89 -2.13
CA LEU A 473 -17.43 12.85 -1.89
C LEU A 473 -16.90 14.22 -1.47
N SER A 474 -17.41 15.32 -2.05
CA SER A 474 -17.03 16.68 -1.65
C SER A 474 -17.49 17.04 -0.23
N LEU A 475 -18.69 16.60 0.18
CA LEU A 475 -19.16 16.78 1.56
C LEU A 475 -18.25 16.02 2.54
N MET A 476 -17.95 14.76 2.23
CA MET A 476 -17.15 13.88 3.08
C MET A 476 -15.65 14.21 3.05
N SER A 477 -15.19 14.93 2.03
CA SER A 477 -13.84 15.47 2.03
C SER A 477 -13.74 16.68 2.96
N GLY A 478 -14.83 17.42 3.20
CA GLY A 478 -14.89 18.66 3.99
C GLY A 478 -15.13 19.92 3.14
N ALA A 479 -15.23 19.77 1.81
CA ALA A 479 -15.55 20.85 0.87
C ALA A 479 -17.07 21.11 0.81
N HIS A 480 -17.67 21.49 1.94
CA HIS A 480 -19.14 21.50 2.10
C HIS A 480 -19.88 22.37 1.09
N ALA A 481 -19.36 23.57 0.78
CA ALA A 481 -19.99 24.48 -0.19
C ALA A 481 -20.02 23.88 -1.61
N ARG A 482 -18.91 23.25 -2.02
CA ARG A 482 -18.81 22.53 -3.30
C ARG A 482 -19.73 21.33 -3.33
N GLY A 483 -19.81 20.57 -2.24
CA GLY A 483 -20.73 19.44 -2.10
C GLY A 483 -22.20 19.83 -2.21
N LEU A 484 -22.60 20.97 -1.64
CA LEU A 484 -23.94 21.54 -1.78
C LEU A 484 -24.24 21.97 -3.22
N GLU A 485 -23.30 22.63 -3.88
CA GLU A 485 -23.45 23.05 -5.28
C GLU A 485 -23.67 21.83 -6.20
N LEU A 486 -22.83 20.80 -6.07
CA LEU A 486 -22.93 19.56 -6.85
C LEU A 486 -24.21 18.78 -6.52
N THR A 487 -24.64 18.77 -5.26
CA THR A 487 -25.90 18.14 -4.84
C THR A 487 -27.11 18.87 -5.44
N GLN A 488 -27.06 20.21 -5.56
CA GLN A 488 -28.09 20.97 -6.24
C GLN A 488 -28.11 20.66 -7.75
N GLN A 489 -26.96 20.60 -8.40
CA GLN A 489 -26.89 20.19 -9.81
C GLN A 489 -27.42 18.75 -10.02
N ALA A 490 -27.17 17.85 -9.07
CA ALA A 490 -27.70 16.48 -9.09
C ALA A 490 -29.23 16.46 -8.97
N ARG A 491 -29.82 17.36 -8.16
CA ARG A 491 -31.27 17.54 -8.06
C ARG A 491 -31.86 17.93 -9.41
N ASP A 492 -31.29 18.96 -10.02
CA ASP A 492 -31.78 19.49 -11.29
C ASP A 492 -31.71 18.40 -12.38
N ALA A 493 -30.61 17.62 -12.41
CA ALA A 493 -30.46 16.48 -13.32
C ALA A 493 -31.43 15.31 -13.03
N ALA A 494 -31.72 15.03 -11.75
CA ALA A 494 -32.65 13.97 -11.36
C ALA A 494 -34.11 14.31 -11.70
N ASP A 495 -34.50 15.58 -11.57
CA ASP A 495 -35.84 16.07 -11.91
C ASP A 495 -36.10 16.00 -13.42
N GLU A 496 -35.06 16.21 -14.24
CA GLU A 496 -35.13 16.03 -15.70
C GLU A 496 -35.18 14.54 -16.11
N GLY A 497 -34.48 13.67 -15.39
CA GLY A 497 -34.32 12.24 -15.71
C GLY A 497 -35.33 11.28 -15.07
N GLY A 498 -36.09 11.70 -14.05
CA GLY A 498 -37.08 10.87 -13.35
C GLY A 498 -36.50 9.83 -12.38
N GLY A 499 -35.23 9.96 -11.98
CA GLY A 499 -34.53 9.02 -11.11
C GLY A 499 -34.97 9.08 -9.65
N ARG A 500 -35.94 8.26 -9.25
CA ARG A 500 -36.50 8.26 -7.87
C ARG A 500 -35.46 7.95 -6.79
N LEU A 501 -34.47 7.09 -7.09
CA LEU A 501 -33.42 6.71 -6.14
C LEU A 501 -32.42 7.86 -5.93
N ASP A 502 -31.93 8.46 -7.02
CA ASP A 502 -31.03 9.62 -6.94
C ASP A 502 -31.71 10.78 -6.22
N ALA A 503 -33.00 11.03 -6.44
CA ALA A 503 -33.75 12.05 -5.72
C ALA A 503 -33.77 11.82 -4.19
N ALA A 504 -33.91 10.57 -3.73
CA ALA A 504 -33.83 10.23 -2.31
C ALA A 504 -32.44 10.52 -1.74
N TYR A 505 -31.39 10.10 -2.44
CA TYR A 505 -30.03 10.36 -2.00
C TYR A 505 -29.60 11.84 -2.11
N VAL A 506 -30.18 12.62 -3.03
CA VAL A 506 -29.96 14.07 -3.12
C VAL A 506 -30.49 14.77 -1.86
N ILE A 507 -31.68 14.39 -1.38
CA ILE A 507 -32.25 14.91 -0.13
C ILE A 507 -31.41 14.46 1.07
N PHE A 508 -30.94 13.21 1.06
CA PHE A 508 -29.99 12.72 2.04
C PHE A 508 -28.69 13.55 2.07
N ASN A 509 -28.06 13.81 0.92
CA ASN A 509 -26.85 14.64 0.84
C ASN A 509 -27.09 16.06 1.36
N GLN A 510 -28.27 16.63 1.13
CA GLN A 510 -28.65 17.92 1.73
C GLN A 510 -28.74 17.82 3.25
N GLY A 511 -29.45 16.82 3.79
CA GLY A 511 -29.49 16.57 5.23
C GLY A 511 -28.09 16.40 5.84
N LEU A 512 -27.22 15.64 5.18
CA LEU A 512 -25.82 15.47 5.56
C LEU A 512 -25.06 16.80 5.54
N ALA A 513 -25.16 17.58 4.48
CA ALA A 513 -24.46 18.87 4.36
C ALA A 513 -24.82 19.82 5.52
N HIS A 514 -26.11 19.92 5.85
CA HIS A 514 -26.58 20.75 6.95
C HIS A 514 -26.21 20.18 8.32
N THR A 515 -26.08 18.86 8.45
CA THR A 515 -25.50 18.22 9.64
C THR A 515 -24.06 18.67 9.84
N LEU A 516 -23.25 18.64 8.78
CA LEU A 516 -21.84 18.99 8.80
C LEU A 516 -21.61 20.49 9.04
N THR A 517 -22.50 21.37 8.59
CA THR A 517 -22.41 22.82 8.81
C THR A 517 -23.06 23.30 10.13
N GLY A 518 -23.80 22.42 10.83
CA GLY A 518 -24.41 22.71 12.13
C GLY A 518 -25.85 23.24 12.08
N GLU A 519 -26.51 23.20 10.92
CA GLU A 519 -27.93 23.57 10.76
C GLU A 519 -28.85 22.37 11.04
N LEU A 520 -28.83 21.91 12.30
CA LEU A 520 -29.31 20.58 12.68
C LEU A 520 -30.83 20.38 12.56
N ASP A 521 -31.65 21.42 12.81
CA ASP A 521 -33.12 21.31 12.68
C ASP A 521 -33.51 21.04 11.22
N TRP A 522 -32.92 21.78 10.28
CA TRP A 522 -33.18 21.60 8.85
C TRP A 522 -32.64 20.27 8.36
N ALA A 523 -31.46 19.87 8.83
CA ALA A 523 -30.87 18.56 8.52
C ALA A 523 -31.81 17.41 8.93
N LEU A 524 -32.32 17.42 10.16
CA LEU A 524 -33.23 16.39 10.66
C LEU A 524 -34.54 16.34 9.87
N ASP A 525 -35.08 17.46 9.42
CA ASP A 525 -36.29 17.48 8.61
C ASP A 525 -36.06 16.90 7.19
N GLN A 526 -34.92 17.20 6.56
CA GLN A 526 -34.57 16.56 5.28
C GLN A 526 -34.33 15.07 5.43
N LEU A 527 -33.64 14.64 6.50
CA LEU A 527 -33.37 13.22 6.74
C LEU A 527 -34.66 12.42 6.98
N LYS A 528 -35.69 13.02 7.61
CA LYS A 528 -37.02 12.39 7.72
C LYS A 528 -37.70 12.19 6.35
N ASP A 529 -37.65 13.17 5.45
CA ASP A 529 -38.17 13.02 4.08
C ASP A 529 -37.39 11.92 3.33
N ALA A 530 -36.04 11.93 3.44
CA ALA A 530 -35.21 10.89 2.85
C ALA A 530 -35.57 9.48 3.37
N ARG A 531 -35.86 9.34 4.68
CA ARG A 531 -36.31 8.08 5.29
C ARG A 531 -37.58 7.55 4.64
N GLU A 532 -38.59 8.39 4.48
CA GLU A 532 -39.87 7.98 3.87
C GLU A 532 -39.66 7.51 2.41
N ARG A 533 -38.75 8.16 1.68
CA ARG A 533 -38.43 7.81 0.29
C ARG A 533 -37.68 6.49 0.19
N PHE A 534 -36.64 6.28 0.99
CA PHE A 534 -35.90 5.01 1.00
C PHE A 534 -36.81 3.85 1.40
N ALA A 535 -37.66 4.03 2.41
CA ALA A 535 -38.63 3.03 2.83
C ALA A 535 -39.63 2.69 1.70
N THR A 536 -40.12 3.70 0.97
CA THR A 536 -41.02 3.51 -0.18
C THR A 536 -40.34 2.78 -1.34
N LEU A 537 -39.02 2.95 -1.52
CA LEU A 537 -38.23 2.30 -2.55
C LEU A 537 -37.75 0.89 -2.16
N GLY A 538 -37.80 0.53 -0.87
CA GLY A 538 -37.27 -0.74 -0.36
C GLY A 538 -35.74 -0.76 -0.25
N GLU A 539 -35.11 0.40 -0.26
CA GLU A 539 -33.66 0.59 -0.28
C GLU A 539 -33.06 0.53 1.13
N ARG A 540 -32.90 -0.70 1.65
CA ARG A 540 -32.49 -0.94 3.05
C ARG A 540 -31.11 -0.37 3.38
N GLY A 541 -30.17 -0.43 2.43
CA GLY A 541 -28.83 0.12 2.60
C GLY A 541 -28.85 1.65 2.72
N GLY A 542 -29.59 2.31 1.82
CA GLY A 542 -29.82 3.76 1.88
C GLY A 542 -30.54 4.19 3.15
N GLU A 543 -31.55 3.42 3.60
CA GLU A 543 -32.24 3.65 4.86
C GLU A 543 -31.30 3.57 6.07
N ALA A 544 -30.47 2.52 6.17
CA ALA A 544 -29.54 2.37 7.29
C ALA A 544 -28.48 3.49 7.32
N TRP A 545 -27.97 3.87 6.15
CA TRP A 545 -27.00 4.95 6.03
C TRP A 545 -27.60 6.31 6.43
N MET A 546 -28.83 6.58 5.98
CA MET A 546 -29.58 7.76 6.37
C MET A 546 -29.84 7.80 7.89
N LEU A 547 -30.27 6.70 8.50
CA LEU A 547 -30.47 6.63 9.96
C LEU A 547 -29.17 6.85 10.73
N GLY A 548 -28.04 6.33 10.22
CA GLY A 548 -26.72 6.63 10.78
C GLY A 548 -26.39 8.12 10.76
N THR A 549 -26.77 8.82 9.69
CA THR A 549 -26.60 10.28 9.59
C THR A 549 -27.55 11.05 10.52
N MET A 550 -28.77 10.54 10.73
CA MET A 550 -29.67 11.07 11.78
C MET A 550 -29.08 10.89 13.18
N CYS A 551 -28.47 9.74 13.48
CA CYS A 551 -27.75 9.52 14.74
C CYS A 551 -26.65 10.57 14.93
N GLY A 552 -25.89 10.85 13.87
CA GLY A 552 -24.84 11.88 13.86
C GLY A 552 -25.39 13.29 14.09
N SER A 553 -26.56 13.60 13.52
CA SER A 553 -27.26 14.88 13.72
C SER A 553 -27.65 15.08 15.19
N TYR A 554 -28.25 14.07 15.81
CA TYR A 554 -28.60 14.11 17.23
C TYR A 554 -27.35 14.19 18.14
N LEU A 555 -26.27 13.50 17.78
CA LEU A 555 -24.99 13.62 18.48
C LEU A 555 -24.48 15.07 18.44
N CYS A 556 -24.50 15.71 17.26
CA CYS A 556 -24.08 17.11 17.11
C CYS A 556 -24.98 18.08 17.86
N ALA A 557 -26.27 17.75 18.01
CA ALA A 557 -27.24 18.54 18.78
C ALA A 557 -27.09 18.38 20.30
N GLY A 558 -26.24 17.45 20.77
CA GLY A 558 -26.16 17.07 22.18
C GLY A 558 -27.35 16.25 22.67
N GLU A 559 -28.22 15.79 21.77
CA GLU A 559 -29.40 14.97 22.08
C GLU A 559 -29.03 13.49 22.15
N TYR A 560 -28.10 13.14 23.06
CA TYR A 560 -27.48 11.81 23.12
C TYR A 560 -28.47 10.66 23.28
N ASP A 561 -29.55 10.84 24.05
CA ASP A 561 -30.58 9.81 24.22
C ASP A 561 -31.33 9.53 22.90
N LYS A 562 -31.60 10.57 22.09
CA LYS A 562 -32.20 10.38 20.76
C LYS A 562 -31.22 9.74 19.78
N ALA A 563 -29.92 10.08 19.88
CA ALA A 563 -28.89 9.40 19.09
C ALA A 563 -28.84 7.90 19.41
N LEU A 564 -28.90 7.52 20.70
CA LEU A 564 -28.94 6.12 21.12
C LEU A 564 -30.24 5.40 20.71
N ALA A 565 -31.39 6.05 20.84
CA ALA A 565 -32.66 5.47 20.37
C ALA A 565 -32.64 5.24 18.84
N THR A 566 -32.11 6.20 18.08
CA THR A 566 -31.98 6.07 16.61
C THR A 566 -30.99 4.96 16.23
N PHE A 567 -29.92 4.77 17.01
CA PHE A 567 -29.00 3.64 16.84
C PHE A 567 -29.74 2.30 17.01
N ASP A 568 -30.56 2.18 18.05
CA ASP A 568 -31.33 0.96 18.32
C ASP A 568 -32.36 0.66 17.21
N GLU A 569 -32.87 1.69 16.51
CA GLU A 569 -33.69 1.52 15.29
C GLU A 569 -32.86 1.06 14.08
N THR A 570 -31.59 1.44 14.00
CA THR A 570 -30.72 1.13 12.84
C THR A 570 -30.20 -0.31 12.88
N GLN A 571 -29.93 -0.83 14.08
CA GLN A 571 -29.29 -2.14 14.26
C GLN A 571 -30.07 -3.32 13.61
N PRO A 572 -31.40 -3.45 13.73
CA PRO A 572 -32.16 -4.51 13.07
C PRO A 572 -32.15 -4.43 11.54
N ILE A 573 -31.83 -3.26 10.97
CA ILE A 573 -31.66 -3.09 9.52
C ILE A 573 -30.27 -3.56 9.08
N LEU A 574 -29.22 -3.22 9.85
CA LEU A 574 -27.84 -3.54 9.54
C LEU A 574 -27.45 -5.00 9.81
N GLU A 575 -27.96 -5.60 10.89
CA GLU A 575 -27.55 -6.95 11.31
C GLU A 575 -27.79 -8.01 10.22
N PRO A 576 -28.94 -8.04 9.51
CA PRO A 576 -29.14 -8.98 8.40
C PRO A 576 -28.30 -8.68 7.15
N LEU A 577 -27.83 -7.44 6.98
CA LEU A 577 -26.99 -7.07 5.83
C LEU A 577 -25.56 -7.60 6.00
N GLY A 578 -25.06 -7.67 7.24
CA GLY A 578 -23.71 -8.13 7.54
C GLY A 578 -22.59 -7.17 7.11
N GLU A 579 -22.94 -5.99 6.60
CA GLU A 579 -22.01 -4.97 6.13
C GLU A 579 -21.20 -4.35 7.30
N ARG A 580 -20.00 -3.83 7.02
CA ARG A 580 -19.07 -3.35 8.05
C ARG A 580 -18.97 -1.84 8.14
N TRP A 581 -19.27 -1.14 7.04
CA TRP A 581 -19.00 0.28 6.92
C TRP A 581 -19.96 1.14 7.74
N VAL A 582 -21.27 0.99 7.52
CA VAL A 582 -22.30 1.72 8.28
C VAL A 582 -22.30 1.25 9.74
N GLN A 583 -22.13 -0.05 10.01
CA GLN A 583 -21.96 -0.57 11.38
C GLN A 583 -20.78 0.07 12.12
N GLY A 584 -19.62 0.18 11.47
CA GLY A 584 -18.44 0.83 12.05
C GLY A 584 -18.69 2.32 12.34
N TRP A 585 -19.27 3.03 11.37
CA TRP A 585 -19.62 4.45 11.49
C TRP A 585 -20.63 4.72 12.62
N VAL A 586 -21.75 4.00 12.62
CA VAL A 586 -22.84 4.15 13.59
C VAL A 586 -22.40 3.65 14.97
N GLY A 587 -21.53 2.64 15.02
CA GLY A 587 -20.84 2.21 16.24
C GLY A 587 -19.97 3.31 16.85
N TRP A 588 -19.23 4.06 16.03
CA TRP A 588 -18.50 5.24 16.53
C TRP A 588 -19.45 6.30 17.09
N ILE A 589 -20.52 6.66 16.37
CA ILE A 589 -21.50 7.66 16.83
C ILE A 589 -22.08 7.28 18.19
N ARG A 590 -22.43 6.00 18.37
CA ARG A 590 -22.89 5.47 19.66
C ARG A 590 -21.83 5.61 20.76
N GLY A 591 -20.57 5.31 20.45
CA GLY A 591 -19.45 5.53 21.35
C GLY A 591 -19.31 6.99 21.79
N ALA A 592 -19.41 7.93 20.85
CA ALA A 592 -19.37 9.36 21.12
C ALA A 592 -20.57 9.84 21.96
N ALA A 593 -21.79 9.34 21.71
CA ALA A 593 -22.97 9.65 22.51
C ALA A 593 -22.83 9.15 23.96
N LEU A 594 -22.32 7.92 24.15
CA LEU A 594 -22.04 7.36 25.48
C LEU A 594 -20.95 8.16 26.20
N TRP A 595 -19.93 8.64 25.49
CA TRP A 595 -18.94 9.55 26.05
C TRP A 595 -19.57 10.87 26.51
N GLY A 596 -20.44 11.48 25.69
CA GLY A 596 -21.16 12.70 26.06
C GLY A 596 -22.06 12.55 27.29
N LEU A 597 -22.59 11.33 27.52
CA LEU A 597 -23.34 10.97 28.74
C LEU A 597 -22.46 10.60 29.95
N GLY A 598 -21.13 10.63 29.82
CA GLY A 598 -20.19 10.23 30.87
C GLY A 598 -20.07 8.71 31.08
N ARG A 599 -20.65 7.89 30.21
CA ARG A 599 -20.64 6.42 30.26
C ARG A 599 -19.39 5.85 29.60
N HIS A 600 -18.22 6.22 30.11
CA HIS A 600 -16.91 6.02 29.46
C HIS A 600 -16.54 4.55 29.21
N ASP A 601 -16.83 3.63 30.15
CA ASP A 601 -16.52 2.21 29.99
C ASP A 601 -17.34 1.56 28.87
N GLU A 602 -18.62 1.93 28.77
CA GLU A 602 -19.52 1.49 27.70
C GLU A 602 -19.12 2.08 26.35
N ALA A 603 -18.80 3.38 26.33
CA ALA A 603 -18.27 4.05 25.15
C ALA A 603 -17.02 3.34 24.62
N ALA A 604 -16.05 3.06 25.49
CA ALA A 604 -14.81 2.36 25.13
C ALA A 604 -15.07 0.93 24.64
N ALA A 605 -16.09 0.23 25.16
CA ALA A 605 -16.46 -1.11 24.70
C ALA A 605 -17.02 -1.10 23.27
N VAL A 606 -17.93 -0.18 22.98
CA VAL A 606 -18.52 -0.04 21.63
C VAL A 606 -17.46 0.40 20.63
N LEU A 607 -16.62 1.37 20.98
CA LEU A 607 -15.55 1.88 20.10
C LEU A 607 -14.52 0.81 19.72
N ARG A 608 -14.26 -0.19 20.58
CA ARG A 608 -13.37 -1.31 20.25
C ARG A 608 -13.90 -2.14 19.08
N SER A 609 -15.20 -2.42 19.07
CA SER A 609 -15.83 -3.13 17.95
C SER A 609 -15.90 -2.25 16.71
N ALA A 610 -16.25 -0.97 16.86
CA ALA A 610 -16.35 -0.03 15.75
C ALA A 610 -15.01 0.15 15.01
N VAL A 611 -13.91 0.39 15.74
CA VAL A 611 -12.59 0.57 15.11
C VAL A 611 -12.09 -0.71 14.44
N ALA A 612 -12.41 -1.89 14.99
CA ALA A 612 -12.06 -3.17 14.36
C ALA A 612 -12.76 -3.34 13.01
N MET A 613 -14.06 -3.05 12.93
CA MET A 613 -14.81 -3.07 11.67
C MET A 613 -14.26 -2.05 10.68
N CYS A 614 -13.93 -0.84 11.13
CA CYS A 614 -13.34 0.18 10.26
C CYS A 614 -11.98 -0.25 9.71
N MET A 615 -11.15 -0.95 10.50
CA MET A 615 -9.87 -1.50 10.04
C MET A 615 -10.03 -2.62 9.01
N GLU A 616 -11.10 -3.43 9.07
CA GLU A 616 -11.35 -4.52 8.10
C GLU A 616 -11.55 -4.02 6.66
N ILE A 617 -12.02 -2.78 6.48
CA ILE A 617 -12.32 -2.16 5.18
C ILE A 617 -11.49 -0.89 4.91
N ASP A 618 -10.50 -0.59 5.74
CA ASP A 618 -9.68 0.64 5.70
C ASP A 618 -10.52 1.94 5.71
N HIS A 619 -11.58 1.97 6.52
CA HIS A 619 -12.45 3.14 6.69
C HIS A 619 -11.73 4.25 7.46
N ALA A 620 -11.05 5.12 6.72
CA ALA A 620 -10.13 6.11 7.27
C ALA A 620 -10.80 7.07 8.28
N GLN A 621 -12.01 7.57 7.97
CA GLN A 621 -12.75 8.50 8.84
C GLN A 621 -13.19 7.81 10.14
N GLY A 622 -13.80 6.63 10.06
CA GLY A 622 -14.25 5.88 11.23
C GLY A 622 -13.11 5.52 12.18
N ILE A 623 -11.92 5.21 11.66
CA ILE A 623 -10.71 4.98 12.44
C ILE A 623 -10.28 6.26 13.16
N ALA A 624 -10.16 7.38 12.43
CA ALA A 624 -9.69 8.66 12.99
C ALA A 624 -10.63 9.15 14.10
N PHE A 625 -11.94 9.14 13.84
CA PHE A 625 -12.97 9.47 14.81
C PHE A 625 -12.94 8.57 16.04
N SER A 626 -12.78 7.26 15.87
CA SER A 626 -12.68 6.32 16.99
C SER A 626 -11.48 6.63 17.89
N ILE A 627 -10.31 6.91 17.30
CA ILE A 627 -9.09 7.25 18.05
C ILE A 627 -9.25 8.59 18.78
N ASP A 628 -9.86 9.60 18.14
CA ASP A 628 -10.21 10.88 18.76
C ASP A 628 -11.08 10.64 20.01
N THR A 629 -12.16 9.88 19.88
CA THR A 629 -13.08 9.60 20.99
C THR A 629 -12.41 8.80 22.12
N PHE A 630 -11.51 7.86 21.82
CA PHE A 630 -10.68 7.22 22.87
C PHE A 630 -9.76 8.24 23.58
N GLY A 631 -9.23 9.21 22.84
CA GLY A 631 -8.48 10.34 23.39
C GLY A 631 -9.34 11.21 24.32
N TRP A 632 -10.56 11.55 23.91
CA TRP A 632 -11.52 12.34 24.70
C TRP A 632 -11.96 11.60 25.96
N ILE A 633 -12.24 10.30 25.89
CA ILE A 633 -12.51 9.46 27.06
C ILE A 633 -11.34 9.51 28.05
N ALA A 634 -10.11 9.34 27.57
CA ALA A 634 -8.92 9.39 28.43
C ALA A 634 -8.72 10.78 29.06
N ALA A 635 -9.01 11.86 28.33
CA ALA A 635 -8.94 13.22 28.85
C ALA A 635 -10.02 13.49 29.92
N ALA A 636 -11.26 13.06 29.68
CA ALA A 636 -12.37 13.18 30.62
C ALA A 636 -12.13 12.43 31.94
N GLU A 637 -11.38 11.32 31.89
CA GLU A 637 -10.95 10.58 33.09
C GLU A 637 -9.66 11.13 33.74
N GLY A 638 -9.11 12.26 33.25
CA GLY A 638 -7.87 12.85 33.75
C GLY A 638 -6.59 12.05 33.41
N ARG A 639 -6.68 11.07 32.51
CA ARG A 639 -5.56 10.21 32.08
C ARG A 639 -4.78 10.86 30.92
N PHE A 640 -4.27 12.07 31.15
CA PHE A 640 -3.69 12.90 30.09
C PHE A 640 -2.45 12.28 29.41
N GLU A 641 -1.64 11.47 30.12
CA GLU A 641 -0.51 10.77 29.49
C GLU A 641 -0.93 9.67 28.49
N ARG A 642 -2.17 9.18 28.61
CA ARG A 642 -2.80 8.31 27.63
C ARG A 642 -3.50 9.12 26.54
N ALA A 643 -4.19 10.19 26.91
CA ALA A 643 -4.95 11.02 25.98
C ALA A 643 -4.06 11.66 24.91
N VAL A 644 -2.97 12.32 25.30
CA VAL A 644 -2.15 13.13 24.38
C VAL A 644 -1.63 12.33 23.17
N PRO A 645 -1.04 11.12 23.33
CA PRO A 645 -0.60 10.36 22.17
C PRO A 645 -1.74 9.90 21.25
N LEU A 646 -2.96 9.68 21.78
CA LEU A 646 -4.12 9.30 20.97
C LEU A 646 -4.66 10.50 20.18
N LEU A 647 -4.78 11.66 20.82
CA LEU A 647 -5.18 12.91 20.15
C LEU A 647 -4.19 13.26 19.02
N ALA A 648 -2.89 13.15 19.28
CA ALA A 648 -1.86 13.41 18.27
C ALA A 648 -1.89 12.41 17.10
N ALA A 649 -2.23 11.14 17.38
CA ALA A 649 -2.40 10.12 16.34
C ALA A 649 -3.68 10.37 15.52
N ALA A 650 -4.78 10.80 16.16
CA ALA A 650 -6.00 11.20 15.47
C ALA A 650 -5.75 12.41 14.56
N ASP A 651 -5.07 13.45 15.04
CA ASP A 651 -4.72 14.62 14.23
C ASP A 651 -3.94 14.24 12.97
N ARG A 652 -3.01 13.27 13.09
CA ARG A 652 -2.27 12.71 11.95
C ARG A 652 -3.15 11.99 10.95
N LEU A 653 -4.17 11.28 11.40
CA LEU A 653 -5.13 10.63 10.51
C LEU A 653 -6.06 11.65 9.85
N TRP A 654 -6.37 12.74 10.55
CA TRP A 654 -7.17 13.83 10.02
C TRP A 654 -6.46 14.71 9.00
N GLU A 655 -5.13 14.70 8.97
CA GLU A 655 -4.36 15.36 7.91
C GLU A 655 -4.81 14.89 6.50
N ARG A 656 -5.44 13.70 6.37
CA ARG A 656 -6.01 13.06 5.14
C ARG A 656 -7.27 13.69 4.57
N PHE A 657 -7.84 14.69 5.23
CA PHE A 657 -9.14 15.25 4.85
C PHE A 657 -9.06 16.77 4.74
N HIS A 658 -10.05 17.38 4.06
CA HIS A 658 -10.05 18.82 3.83
C HIS A 658 -10.19 19.62 5.12
N ASP A 659 -11.01 19.12 6.02
CA ASP A 659 -11.18 19.69 7.34
C ASP A 659 -11.07 18.55 8.36
N PRO A 660 -10.15 18.61 9.34
CA PRO A 660 -10.12 17.65 10.43
C PRO A 660 -11.49 17.48 11.05
N ARG A 661 -11.85 16.25 11.44
CA ARG A 661 -13.16 15.93 12.02
C ARG A 661 -14.32 16.42 11.14
N LEU A 662 -14.10 16.47 9.82
CA LEU A 662 -15.03 16.92 8.78
C LEU A 662 -15.58 18.33 9.00
N GLY A 663 -14.85 19.19 9.72
CA GLY A 663 -15.29 20.54 10.03
C GLY A 663 -16.48 20.64 11.00
N ILE A 664 -16.88 19.52 11.62
CA ILE A 664 -18.03 19.45 12.52
C ILE A 664 -17.70 20.26 13.79
N PRO A 665 -18.43 21.35 14.09
CA PRO A 665 -18.08 22.24 15.21
C PRO A 665 -18.02 21.52 16.57
N ALA A 666 -18.98 20.64 16.83
CA ALA A 666 -19.05 19.88 18.09
C ALA A 666 -17.83 18.94 18.28
N MET A 667 -17.31 18.37 17.19
CA MET A 667 -16.16 17.46 17.25
C MET A 667 -14.85 18.22 17.47
N HIS A 668 -14.70 19.38 16.80
CA HIS A 668 -13.57 20.29 17.06
C HIS A 668 -13.57 20.80 18.50
N GLN A 669 -14.73 21.20 19.02
CA GLN A 669 -14.85 21.64 20.41
C GLN A 669 -14.42 20.55 21.39
N ALA A 670 -14.91 19.32 21.23
CA ALA A 670 -14.53 18.19 22.09
C ALA A 670 -13.01 17.93 22.08
N HIS A 671 -12.39 18.01 20.90
CA HIS A 671 -10.95 17.85 20.75
C HIS A 671 -10.17 19.00 21.42
N ASP A 672 -10.56 20.25 21.17
CA ASP A 672 -9.88 21.43 21.72
C ASP A 672 -9.97 21.48 23.25
N GLU A 673 -11.12 21.12 23.82
CA GLU A 673 -11.30 20.99 25.27
C GLU A 673 -10.37 19.93 25.87
N ALA A 674 -10.26 18.76 25.23
CA ALA A 674 -9.36 17.69 25.65
C ALA A 674 -7.89 18.12 25.58
N VAL A 675 -7.49 18.83 24.51
CA VAL A 675 -6.14 19.38 24.35
C VAL A 675 -5.84 20.44 25.40
N ALA A 676 -6.76 21.37 25.64
CA ALA A 676 -6.61 22.43 26.63
C ALA A 676 -6.46 21.87 28.05
N ALA A 677 -7.28 20.88 28.41
CA ALA A 677 -7.19 20.17 29.69
C ALA A 677 -5.84 19.46 29.84
N ALA A 678 -5.39 18.75 28.81
CA ALA A 678 -4.11 18.04 28.82
C ALA A 678 -2.90 18.98 28.94
N ARG A 679 -2.90 20.11 28.20
CA ARG A 679 -1.84 21.12 28.29
C ARG A 679 -1.75 21.74 29.68
N THR A 680 -2.91 22.03 30.28
CA THR A 680 -2.99 22.60 31.63
C THR A 680 -2.46 21.62 32.67
N ALA A 681 -2.81 20.33 32.58
CA ALA A 681 -2.42 19.33 33.55
C ALA A 681 -0.95 18.87 33.44
N LEU A 682 -0.42 18.73 32.24
CA LEU A 682 0.92 18.18 32.00
C LEU A 682 2.02 19.25 31.89
N GLY A 683 1.64 20.48 31.55
CA GLY A 683 2.57 21.54 31.16
C GLY A 683 3.17 21.32 29.76
N THR A 684 3.66 22.41 29.16
CA THR A 684 4.06 22.47 27.74
C THR A 684 5.06 21.39 27.33
N ARG A 685 6.17 21.25 28.06
CA ARG A 685 7.26 20.33 27.67
C ARG A 685 6.84 18.86 27.69
N ARG A 686 6.02 18.45 28.67
CA ARG A 686 5.56 17.06 28.78
C ARG A 686 4.52 16.76 27.71
N TYR A 687 3.60 17.70 27.49
CA TYR A 687 2.61 17.63 26.42
C TYR A 687 3.29 17.48 25.05
N GLU A 688 4.21 18.38 24.68
CA GLU A 688 4.92 18.35 23.39
C GLU A 688 5.66 17.03 23.14
N LYS A 689 6.32 16.49 24.18
CA LYS A 689 7.01 15.21 24.08
C LYS A 689 6.04 14.05 23.81
N LEU A 690 4.91 14.00 24.51
CA LEU A 690 3.90 12.96 24.33
C LEU A 690 3.16 13.10 23.00
N TYR A 691 2.91 14.34 22.57
CA TYR A 691 2.28 14.65 21.30
C TYR A 691 3.19 14.19 20.14
N ALA A 692 4.47 14.56 20.16
CA ALA A 692 5.43 14.13 19.15
C ALA A 692 5.56 12.59 19.09
N ALA A 693 5.52 11.90 20.23
CA ALA A 693 5.53 10.44 20.28
C ALA A 693 4.24 9.83 19.69
N GLY A 694 3.08 10.42 19.96
CA GLY A 694 1.80 9.97 19.39
C GLY A 694 1.70 10.20 17.89
N ALA A 695 2.11 11.38 17.42
CA ALA A 695 2.10 11.75 16.01
C ALA A 695 3.07 10.92 15.14
N ALA A 696 3.97 10.17 15.77
CA ALA A 696 4.91 9.26 15.11
C ALA A 696 4.44 7.79 15.16
N LEU A 697 3.29 7.48 15.76
CA LEU A 697 2.77 6.11 15.82
C LEU A 697 2.29 5.66 14.43
N PRO A 698 2.70 4.48 13.96
CA PRO A 698 2.02 3.79 12.86
C PRO A 698 0.55 3.54 13.22
N LEU A 699 -0.32 3.51 12.21
CA LEU A 699 -1.77 3.36 12.39
C LEU A 699 -2.13 2.18 13.31
N GLN A 700 -1.59 0.98 13.03
CA GLN A 700 -1.87 -0.21 13.85
C GLN A 700 -1.47 -0.01 15.33
N ALA A 701 -0.33 0.62 15.59
CA ALA A 701 0.13 0.90 16.95
C ALA A 701 -0.75 1.94 17.66
N ALA A 702 -1.30 2.91 16.93
CA ALA A 702 -2.26 3.87 17.46
C ALA A 702 -3.58 3.17 17.85
N VAL A 703 -4.10 2.29 16.99
CA VAL A 703 -5.29 1.48 17.27
C VAL A 703 -5.06 0.56 18.47
N ASP A 704 -3.97 -0.20 18.49
CA ASP A 704 -3.62 -1.10 19.60
C ASP A 704 -3.54 -0.34 20.93
N ARG A 705 -2.96 0.86 20.91
CA ARG A 705 -2.91 1.75 22.07
C ARG A 705 -4.29 2.24 22.49
N ALA A 706 -5.15 2.58 21.54
CA ALA A 706 -6.51 3.06 21.79
C ALA A 706 -7.36 1.97 22.46
N VAL A 707 -7.33 0.74 21.91
CA VAL A 707 -8.14 -0.39 22.38
C VAL A 707 -7.59 -1.03 23.66
N SER A 708 -6.30 -0.87 23.97
CA SER A 708 -5.66 -1.45 25.16
C SER A 708 -6.34 -1.03 26.46
N ALA A 709 -6.66 -1.99 27.33
CA ALA A 709 -7.26 -1.71 28.64
C ALA A 709 -6.35 -0.80 29.50
N PRO A 710 -6.91 0.15 30.28
CA PRO A 710 -6.14 1.09 31.11
C PRO A 710 -5.11 0.43 32.04
N HIS A 711 -5.42 -0.78 32.53
CA HIS A 711 -4.61 -1.51 33.50
C HIS A 711 -3.50 -2.38 32.89
N ALA A 712 -3.55 -2.74 31.60
CA ALA A 712 -2.59 -3.69 31.01
C ALA A 712 -1.18 -3.08 30.84
N ALA A 713 -1.09 -1.80 30.49
CA ALA A 713 0.18 -1.10 30.31
C ALA A 713 0.91 -0.82 31.64
N ALA A 714 0.16 -0.37 32.66
CA ALA A 714 0.70 -0.16 34.01
C ALA A 714 1.16 -1.49 34.66
N THR A 715 0.47 -2.60 34.35
CA THR A 715 0.86 -3.92 34.87
C THR A 715 2.09 -4.48 34.16
N LYS A 716 2.31 -4.22 32.87
CA LYS A 716 3.57 -4.59 32.17
C LYS A 716 4.76 -3.77 32.67
N GLU A 717 4.62 -2.47 32.86
CA GLU A 717 5.71 -1.61 33.40
C GLU A 717 6.02 -1.89 34.88
N ARG A 718 5.02 -2.32 35.66
CA ARG A 718 5.19 -2.67 37.08
C ARG A 718 5.67 -4.11 37.26
N ALA A 719 5.16 -5.07 36.47
CA ALA A 719 5.61 -6.46 36.48
C ALA A 719 7.03 -6.65 35.93
N GLY A 720 7.45 -5.80 34.97
CA GLY A 720 8.85 -5.74 34.52
C GLY A 720 9.83 -5.20 35.58
N ARG A 721 9.33 -4.49 36.60
CA ARG A 721 10.14 -3.96 37.71
C ARG A 721 10.16 -4.84 38.96
N THR A 722 9.25 -5.80 39.13
CA THR A 722 9.12 -6.59 40.37
C THR A 722 9.25 -8.11 40.23
N ARG A 723 9.69 -8.65 39.08
CA ARG A 723 10.10 -10.06 38.98
C ARG A 723 11.56 -10.18 38.56
N GLY A 724 12.46 -10.44 39.52
CA GLY A 724 13.77 -11.02 39.22
C GLY A 724 15.01 -10.64 40.02
N GLY A 725 14.94 -10.03 41.21
CA GLY A 725 16.14 -9.51 41.91
C GLY A 725 17.17 -10.55 42.38
N TRP A 726 16.77 -11.63 43.06
CA TRP A 726 17.73 -12.62 43.63
C TRP A 726 17.52 -14.04 43.13
N ALA A 727 16.29 -14.38 42.74
CA ALA A 727 15.93 -15.70 42.21
C ALA A 727 16.52 -15.98 40.81
N MET A 728 16.95 -14.94 40.08
CA MET A 728 17.60 -15.07 38.76
C MET A 728 19.09 -15.40 38.86
N LEU A 729 19.70 -15.25 40.04
CA LEU A 729 21.10 -15.56 40.23
C LEU A 729 21.29 -17.06 40.46
N THR A 730 22.25 -17.65 39.76
CA THR A 730 22.71 -19.02 40.02
C THR A 730 23.23 -19.14 41.46
N VAL A 731 23.34 -20.37 41.96
CA VAL A 731 23.91 -20.63 43.31
C VAL A 731 25.28 -19.96 43.45
N ARG A 732 26.13 -20.04 42.43
CA ARG A 732 27.47 -19.45 42.44
C ARG A 732 27.48 -17.92 42.40
N GLU A 733 26.56 -17.33 41.64
CA GLU A 733 26.40 -15.87 41.59
C GLU A 733 25.86 -15.30 42.91
N ARG A 734 24.96 -16.03 43.60
CA ARG A 734 24.47 -15.66 44.93
C ARG A 734 25.58 -15.70 45.98
N GLU A 735 26.43 -16.72 45.94
CA GLU A 735 27.58 -16.85 46.83
C GLU A 735 28.59 -15.70 46.64
N ILE A 736 28.87 -15.33 45.39
CA ILE A 736 29.73 -14.18 45.08
C ILE A 736 29.07 -12.86 45.51
N ALA A 737 27.76 -12.68 45.30
CA ALA A 737 27.02 -11.50 45.75
C ALA A 737 27.00 -11.35 47.28
N ALA A 738 26.91 -12.47 48.02
CA ALA A 738 27.01 -12.48 49.49
C ALA A 738 28.40 -12.04 49.97
N LEU A 739 29.47 -12.55 49.36
CA LEU A 739 30.84 -12.14 49.71
C LEU A 739 31.14 -10.68 49.31
N ILE A 740 30.45 -10.14 48.30
CA ILE A 740 30.48 -8.71 47.98
C ILE A 740 29.82 -7.89 49.11
N ALA A 741 28.73 -8.37 49.69
CA ALA A 741 28.05 -7.71 50.81
C ALA A 741 28.92 -7.65 52.07
N GLU A 742 29.75 -8.67 52.29
CA GLU A 742 30.77 -8.71 53.35
C GLU A 742 31.96 -7.74 53.10
N GLY A 743 31.96 -7.01 51.97
CA GLY A 743 33.00 -6.03 51.65
C GLY A 743 34.29 -6.62 51.09
N LEU A 744 34.30 -7.90 50.71
CA LEU A 744 35.50 -8.51 50.12
C LEU A 744 35.77 -7.96 48.72
N SER A 745 37.05 -7.82 48.36
CA SER A 745 37.48 -7.53 46.99
C SER A 745 37.44 -8.80 46.13
N ASN A 746 37.38 -8.67 44.80
CA ASN A 746 37.37 -9.83 43.88
C ASN A 746 38.57 -10.77 44.08
N ARG A 747 39.73 -10.23 44.49
CA ARG A 747 40.90 -11.04 44.84
C ARG A 747 40.68 -11.89 46.09
N ARG A 748 40.10 -11.31 47.15
CA ARG A 748 39.79 -12.05 48.39
C ARG A 748 38.66 -13.06 48.20
N ILE A 749 37.67 -12.74 47.35
CA ILE A 749 36.62 -13.68 46.94
C ILE A 749 37.22 -14.87 46.20
N ALA A 750 38.14 -14.61 45.27
CA ALA A 750 38.85 -15.64 44.50
C ALA A 750 39.65 -16.58 45.42
N GLU A 751 40.39 -16.02 46.39
CA GLU A 751 41.13 -16.78 47.40
C GLU A 751 40.18 -17.63 48.28
N ARG A 752 39.06 -17.06 48.74
CA ARG A 752 38.10 -17.76 49.62
C ARG A 752 37.31 -18.86 48.91
N LEU A 753 37.03 -18.67 47.63
CA LEU A 753 36.29 -19.63 46.80
C LEU A 753 37.21 -20.58 46.02
N THR A 754 38.53 -20.47 46.21
CA THR A 754 39.57 -21.26 45.53
C THR A 754 39.42 -21.26 43.99
N ILE A 755 39.12 -20.10 43.42
CA ILE A 755 38.96 -19.88 41.96
C ILE A 755 39.84 -18.71 41.48
N SER A 756 39.97 -18.54 40.16
CA SER A 756 40.75 -17.43 39.61
C SER A 756 40.02 -16.08 39.81
N LYS A 757 40.79 -15.00 39.99
CA LYS A 757 40.24 -13.63 40.03
C LYS A 757 39.41 -13.29 38.78
N ARG A 758 39.87 -13.72 37.59
CA ARG A 758 39.19 -13.50 36.31
C ARG A 758 37.80 -14.15 36.28
N THR A 759 37.65 -15.31 36.92
CA THR A 759 36.37 -16.00 37.07
C THR A 759 35.41 -15.20 37.97
N VAL A 760 35.91 -14.62 39.06
CA VAL A 760 35.11 -13.73 39.93
C VAL A 760 34.70 -12.47 39.17
N ASP A 761 35.61 -11.84 38.43
CA ASP A 761 35.33 -10.64 37.63
C ASP A 761 34.17 -10.89 36.64
N SER A 762 34.21 -12.01 35.90
CA SER A 762 33.15 -12.41 34.97
C SER A 762 31.81 -12.69 35.67
N HIS A 763 31.82 -13.36 36.82
CA HIS A 763 30.58 -13.56 37.59
C HIS A 763 29.99 -12.25 38.11
N VAL A 764 30.82 -11.28 38.51
CA VAL A 764 30.34 -9.96 38.94
C VAL A 764 29.72 -9.19 37.77
N GLU A 765 30.30 -9.27 36.58
CA GLU A 765 29.70 -8.69 35.36
C GLU A 765 28.38 -9.37 34.99
N HIS A 766 28.31 -10.70 35.08
CA HIS A 766 27.06 -11.43 34.83
C HIS A 766 25.97 -11.08 35.85
N VAL A 767 26.31 -10.95 37.13
CA VAL A 767 25.38 -10.48 38.16
C VAL A 767 24.88 -9.06 37.84
N ARG A 768 25.76 -8.15 37.39
CA ARG A 768 25.34 -6.80 36.99
C ARG A 768 24.44 -6.80 35.77
N GLY A 769 24.76 -7.61 34.77
CA GLY A 769 23.96 -7.76 33.55
C GLY A 769 22.58 -8.32 33.85
N LYS A 770 22.49 -9.39 34.65
CA LYS A 770 21.22 -10.02 35.04
C LYS A 770 20.34 -9.12 35.90
N LEU A 771 20.93 -8.25 36.71
CA LEU A 771 20.21 -7.38 37.65
C LEU A 771 20.03 -5.94 37.19
N GLY A 772 20.60 -5.56 36.04
CA GLY A 772 20.60 -4.19 35.54
C GLY A 772 21.34 -3.19 36.45
N TYR A 773 22.35 -3.65 37.20
CA TYR A 773 23.06 -2.81 38.18
C TYR A 773 24.31 -2.14 37.60
N ALA A 774 24.36 -0.82 37.76
CA ALA A 774 25.47 0.03 37.32
C ALA A 774 26.68 -0.04 38.24
N SER A 775 26.55 -0.59 39.46
CA SER A 775 27.65 -0.61 40.44
C SER A 775 27.69 -1.86 41.31
N ARG A 776 28.89 -2.18 41.80
CA ARG A 776 29.14 -3.23 42.80
C ARG A 776 28.37 -2.96 44.11
N ALA A 777 28.20 -1.69 44.48
CA ALA A 777 27.50 -1.30 45.70
C ALA A 777 26.03 -1.74 45.69
N GLN A 778 25.36 -1.69 44.53
CA GLN A 778 23.98 -2.14 44.38
C GLN A 778 23.83 -3.66 44.60
N ILE A 779 24.83 -4.45 44.19
CA ILE A 779 24.88 -5.89 44.45
C ILE A 779 24.98 -6.16 45.97
N ALA A 780 25.84 -5.41 46.67
CA ALA A 780 26.00 -5.51 48.13
C ALA A 780 24.70 -5.18 48.87
N THR A 781 24.00 -4.11 48.47
CA THR A 781 22.72 -3.70 49.08
C THR A 781 21.64 -4.76 48.90
N LEU A 782 21.51 -5.32 47.69
CA LEU A 782 20.56 -6.40 47.42
C LEU A 782 20.86 -7.65 48.26
N ALA A 783 22.11 -8.09 48.29
CA ALA A 783 22.53 -9.27 49.05
C ALA A 783 22.28 -9.11 50.56
N THR A 784 22.56 -7.93 51.11
CA THR A 784 22.27 -7.61 52.52
C THR A 784 20.76 -7.66 52.79
N SER A 785 19.93 -7.10 51.91
CA SER A 785 18.47 -7.14 52.04
C SER A 785 17.89 -8.57 52.03
N HIS A 786 18.53 -9.48 51.28
CA HIS A 786 18.16 -10.89 51.23
C HIS A 786 18.61 -11.69 52.45
N GLN A 787 19.82 -11.45 52.95
CA GLN A 787 20.31 -12.11 54.18
C GLN A 787 19.46 -11.74 55.40
N SER A 788 19.06 -10.47 55.51
CA SER A 788 18.17 -9.98 56.59
C SER A 788 16.77 -10.59 56.54
N SER A 789 16.27 -10.93 55.35
CA SER A 789 14.94 -11.54 55.19
C SER A 789 14.94 -13.07 55.36
N SER A 790 16.08 -13.74 55.15
CA SER A 790 16.26 -15.18 55.43
C SER A 790 16.59 -15.51 56.90
N GLY A 791 16.92 -14.52 57.74
CA GLY A 791 17.27 -14.70 59.16
C GLY A 791 16.09 -14.65 60.14
N THR A 792 14.86 -14.47 59.65
CA THR A 792 13.61 -14.40 60.43
C THR A 792 12.59 -15.44 59.97
N SER A 793 13.02 -16.69 59.81
CA SER A 793 12.13 -17.85 59.62
C SER A 793 12.55 -19.00 60.50
#